data_AF-A0A090G0V9-F1
#
_entry.id   AF-A0A090G0V9-F1
#
_cell.length_a   1.000
_cell.length_b   1.000
_cell.length_c   1.000
_cell.angle_alpha   90.00
_cell.angle_beta   90.00
_cell.angle_gamma   90.00
#
_symmetry.space_group_name_H-M   'P 1'
#
loop_
_entity.id
_entity.type
_entity.pdbx_description
1 polymer ?
#
loop_
_entity_poly.entity_id
_entity_poly.type
_entity_poly.pdbx_seq_one_letter_code
_entity_poly.pdbx_strand_id
1 'polypeptide(L)'
;MQPAVTDHVEIKKYNHPTGGWGSLKSLIRKARDQGLLLSDIWSTLLKQNKADGYMCVSCSWAKPAEPRPFEFCENGAKATMWEQTSRRCEPSFFAAHTLTELLDWPDHDLEKQGRLTEPMRYNRATDKYEPVAWPDAFGDIGAQLRHLDPKSVVFYTSGRASLEASFMYQLFARIYGSSNLPDSSNMCHESTSVGLPESIGSPVGTVQLEDFAKSDMMFFFGHNTGVTAPRLLHPIEDARQRGVPVITFNPLRERGLVRFKNPQNPVEMLSPGPGTKMSSDFFQIRAGGDIAAMTGIAKAVMALDDAARQRGAKRILDTAFIEEHTSGFAEFEAYLRATDWEDIVRRSGISRADLEHVAEIYSSANAVIGNYGMGLTQHRHGTENVQMLCNLLLMRGNIGKPGAGISPLRGHSNVQGQRTVGISEKPELVPLDKFRDFYGFEPPRDKGLDTVETCEGVIDGRVHGFVGLGGNFVRAVPETGLVEKAWRNLDLHVEIATKLNRSHLIAGKVTYLLPCLSRLEKDVQASGPQWVSMEDSTACIHGSFGSRPKPSEHLMSEPSIVAELAKATVAGKSSIPWDDWVADYSRIRDEIERCFPAHFKDFNKRFLTPGGFHRDIKASKRVWQTPNKKANFKLPTTLETDPDIDVSGRDVLTLITVRSNDQFNTTVYGYRDRLRGILGTRMVLLMNDEDIRRMGLSAGQEVALEAHADDGVERRVEGLRVTPYSIPSGNCAGYYPELNPLIPLWHRAHKAHVPAAKSVPVRIVA
;
A
#
# COMPACT_ATOMS: atom_id res chain seq x y z
N MET A 1 14.20 -15.77 -16.19
CA MET A 1 12.79 -15.34 -16.22
C MET A 1 12.38 -14.99 -17.64
N GLN A 2 11.36 -15.67 -18.18
CA GLN A 2 10.76 -15.24 -19.44
C GLN A 2 10.02 -13.89 -19.26
N PRO A 3 10.07 -13.00 -20.26
CA PRO A 3 9.45 -11.69 -20.15
C PRO A 3 7.92 -11.82 -20.02
N ALA A 4 7.32 -10.90 -19.25
CA ALA A 4 5.87 -10.83 -19.02
C ALA A 4 5.11 -10.33 -20.27
N VAL A 5 5.15 -11.13 -21.33
CA VAL A 5 4.71 -10.81 -22.69
C VAL A 5 3.84 -11.96 -23.22
N THR A 6 2.77 -11.62 -23.92
CA THR A 6 1.95 -12.54 -24.71
C THR A 6 2.34 -12.47 -26.18
N ASP A 7 1.93 -13.46 -26.98
CA ASP A 7 2.21 -13.51 -28.43
C ASP A 7 1.81 -12.26 -29.24
N HIS A 8 0.88 -11.44 -28.72
CA HIS A 8 0.44 -10.20 -29.35
C HIS A 8 0.53 -9.00 -28.42
N VAL A 9 1.36 -8.02 -28.77
CA VAL A 9 1.50 -6.74 -28.05
C VAL A 9 0.82 -5.61 -28.82
N GLU A 10 -0.07 -4.89 -28.15
CA GLU A 10 -0.78 -3.73 -28.71
C GLU A 10 -0.70 -2.55 -27.75
N ILE A 11 -0.23 -1.40 -28.24
CA ILE A 11 -0.17 -0.15 -27.48
C ILE A 11 -0.98 0.90 -28.23
N LYS A 12 -2.10 1.33 -27.64
CA LYS A 12 -3.00 2.34 -28.23
C LYS A 12 -3.53 3.29 -27.18
N LYS A 13 -3.53 4.60 -27.49
CA LYS A 13 -4.02 5.62 -26.55
C LYS A 13 -5.47 5.36 -26.12
N TYR A 14 -5.69 5.26 -24.80
CA TYR A 14 -7.02 5.07 -24.22
C TYR A 14 -7.66 6.40 -23.82
N ASN A 15 -8.73 6.78 -24.53
CA ASN A 15 -9.41 8.06 -24.31
C ASN A 15 -10.75 7.94 -23.56
N HIS A 16 -11.19 6.72 -23.24
CA HIS A 16 -12.46 6.48 -22.56
C HIS A 16 -12.36 6.76 -21.03
N PRO A 17 -13.50 6.92 -20.33
CA PRO A 17 -13.54 7.09 -18.88
C PRO A 17 -13.14 5.81 -18.13
N THR A 18 -12.77 5.96 -16.85
CA THR A 18 -12.33 4.83 -16.00
C THR A 18 -13.46 3.87 -15.65
N GLY A 19 -14.71 4.32 -15.57
CA GLY A 19 -15.87 3.45 -15.31
C GLY A 19 -16.62 3.03 -16.57
N GLY A 20 -17.94 2.83 -16.44
CA GLY A 20 -18.85 2.49 -17.53
C GLY A 20 -18.62 1.13 -18.22
N TRP A 21 -18.95 1.05 -19.51
CA TRP A 21 -18.89 -0.18 -20.32
C TRP A 21 -17.52 -0.88 -20.35
N GLY A 22 -16.43 -0.11 -20.23
CA GLY A 22 -15.07 -0.67 -20.19
C GLY A 22 -14.84 -1.54 -18.95
N SER A 23 -15.34 -1.11 -17.79
CA SER A 23 -15.29 -1.87 -16.54
C SER A 23 -16.13 -3.16 -16.65
N LEU A 24 -17.37 -3.06 -17.14
CA LEU A 24 -18.26 -4.22 -17.28
C LEU A 24 -17.66 -5.31 -18.20
N LYS A 25 -17.15 -4.92 -19.37
CA LYS A 25 -16.47 -5.84 -20.31
C LYS A 25 -15.25 -6.53 -19.68
N SER A 26 -14.51 -5.81 -18.84
CA SER A 26 -13.36 -6.35 -18.12
C SER A 26 -13.77 -7.43 -17.13
N LEU A 27 -14.83 -7.18 -16.35
CA LEU A 27 -15.36 -8.12 -15.36
C LEU A 27 -15.90 -9.41 -16.00
N ILE A 28 -16.72 -9.31 -17.04
CA ILE A 28 -17.29 -10.47 -17.75
C ILE A 28 -16.19 -11.40 -18.28
N ARG A 29 -15.11 -10.81 -18.81
CA ARG A 29 -13.97 -11.57 -19.34
C ARG A 29 -13.20 -12.28 -18.22
N LYS A 30 -12.88 -11.58 -17.13
CA LYS A 30 -12.13 -12.18 -16.00
C LYS A 30 -12.92 -13.28 -15.30
N ALA A 31 -14.25 -13.16 -15.22
CA ALA A 31 -15.12 -14.21 -14.73
C ALA A 31 -14.95 -15.52 -15.52
N ARG A 32 -14.97 -15.42 -16.86
CA ARG A 32 -14.77 -16.56 -17.76
C ARG A 32 -13.36 -17.16 -17.60
N ASP A 33 -12.33 -16.33 -17.51
CA ASP A 33 -10.93 -16.79 -17.38
C ASP A 33 -10.69 -17.61 -16.09
N GLN A 34 -11.46 -17.37 -15.03
CA GLN A 34 -11.38 -18.08 -13.76
C GLN A 34 -12.25 -19.35 -13.67
N GLY A 35 -12.98 -19.69 -14.73
CA GLY A 35 -13.78 -20.92 -14.79
C GLY A 35 -14.94 -20.98 -13.79
N LEU A 36 -15.51 -19.82 -13.45
CA LEU A 36 -16.60 -19.70 -12.46
C LEU A 36 -17.96 -19.54 -13.15
N LEU A 37 -19.00 -20.13 -12.56
CA LEU A 37 -20.39 -19.84 -12.93
C LEU A 37 -20.72 -18.39 -12.56
N LEU A 38 -21.42 -17.69 -13.46
CA LEU A 38 -21.79 -16.28 -13.25
C LEU A 38 -22.58 -16.08 -11.95
N SER A 39 -23.48 -17.01 -11.59
CA SER A 39 -24.29 -16.97 -10.36
C SER A 39 -23.46 -16.96 -9.08
N ASP A 40 -22.38 -17.74 -9.04
CA ASP A 40 -21.51 -17.85 -7.86
C ASP A 40 -20.67 -16.58 -7.68
N ILE A 41 -20.20 -15.99 -8.78
CA ILE A 41 -19.48 -14.71 -8.75
C ILE A 41 -20.40 -13.60 -8.26
N TRP A 42 -21.60 -13.48 -8.84
CA TRP A 42 -22.54 -12.43 -8.46
C TRP A 42 -22.93 -12.54 -7.00
N SER A 43 -23.18 -13.74 -6.48
CA SER A 43 -23.49 -13.91 -5.06
C SER A 43 -22.32 -13.53 -4.12
N THR A 44 -21.05 -13.62 -4.54
CA THR A 44 -19.92 -13.13 -3.71
C THR A 44 -19.75 -11.63 -3.84
N LEU A 45 -19.81 -11.10 -5.06
CA LEU A 45 -19.60 -9.68 -5.31
C LEU A 45 -20.71 -8.83 -4.66
N LEU A 46 -21.95 -9.32 -4.65
CA LEU A 46 -23.07 -8.64 -3.99
C LEU A 46 -22.90 -8.53 -2.46
N LYS A 47 -22.08 -9.39 -1.84
CA LYS A 47 -21.72 -9.29 -0.40
C LYS A 47 -20.47 -8.44 -0.14
N GLN A 48 -19.74 -8.03 -1.17
CA GLN A 48 -18.51 -7.26 -0.99
C GLN A 48 -18.79 -5.88 -0.40
N ASN A 49 -18.10 -5.52 0.68
CA ASN A 49 -18.24 -4.26 1.42
C ASN A 49 -19.69 -3.95 1.86
N LYS A 50 -20.52 -4.97 2.07
CA LYS A 50 -21.86 -4.85 2.69
C LYS A 50 -21.78 -4.97 4.19
N ALA A 51 -22.70 -4.35 4.93
CA ALA A 51 -22.73 -4.36 6.40
C ALA A 51 -22.56 -5.79 6.96
N ASP A 52 -23.33 -6.74 6.43
CA ASP A 52 -23.37 -8.18 6.73
C ASP A 52 -22.46 -9.04 5.84
N GLY A 53 -21.57 -8.42 5.07
CA GLY A 53 -20.66 -9.07 4.13
C GLY A 53 -19.18 -8.82 4.43
N TYR A 54 -18.32 -9.27 3.54
CA TYR A 54 -16.86 -9.23 3.78
C TYR A 54 -16.22 -7.92 3.32
N MET A 55 -15.10 -7.56 3.96
CA MET A 55 -14.24 -6.47 3.52
C MET A 55 -13.43 -6.88 2.29
N CYS A 56 -13.26 -5.98 1.33
CA CYS A 56 -12.45 -6.21 0.14
C CYS A 56 -11.08 -6.83 0.50
N VAL A 57 -10.71 -7.95 -0.13
CA VAL A 57 -9.44 -8.66 0.13
C VAL A 57 -8.20 -7.94 -0.44
N SER A 58 -8.42 -6.79 -1.09
CA SER A 58 -7.41 -6.02 -1.81
C SER A 58 -7.27 -4.60 -1.26
N CYS A 59 -8.24 -3.73 -1.50
CA CYS A 59 -8.17 -2.30 -1.17
C CYS A 59 -8.70 -1.99 0.25
N SER A 60 -8.07 -1.07 0.97
CA SER A 60 -8.50 -0.56 2.29
C SER A 60 -9.48 0.62 2.24
N TRP A 61 -10.18 0.84 1.12
CA TRP A 61 -11.16 1.92 1.06
C TRP A 61 -12.37 1.63 1.95
N ALA A 62 -12.87 2.67 2.61
CA ALA A 62 -13.88 2.57 3.66
C ALA A 62 -15.18 1.88 3.22
N LYS A 63 -15.81 1.16 4.15
CA LYS A 63 -17.11 0.50 3.98
C LYS A 63 -18.21 1.41 4.57
N PRO A 64 -19.16 1.92 3.77
CA PRO A 64 -20.21 2.81 4.27
C PRO A 64 -21.22 2.05 5.13
N ALA A 65 -21.92 2.79 6.01
CA ALA A 65 -23.08 2.26 6.74
C ALA A 65 -24.23 1.89 5.81
N GLU A 66 -24.46 2.73 4.78
CA GLU A 66 -25.47 2.54 3.76
C GLU A 66 -24.80 2.23 2.40
N PRO A 67 -24.50 0.96 2.10
CA PRO A 67 -23.80 0.60 0.87
C PRO A 67 -24.71 0.68 -0.36
N ARG A 68 -24.16 1.12 -1.49
CA ARG A 68 -24.83 1.06 -2.80
C ARG A 68 -25.09 -0.39 -3.19
N PRO A 69 -26.07 -0.71 -4.05
CA PRO A 69 -26.35 -2.09 -4.49
C PRO A 69 -25.10 -2.84 -4.96
N PHE A 70 -24.19 -2.19 -5.70
CA PHE A 70 -22.89 -2.72 -6.07
C PHE A 70 -21.76 -1.96 -5.36
N GLU A 71 -21.42 -2.35 -4.14
CA GLU A 71 -20.40 -1.67 -3.33
C GLU A 71 -18.98 -2.21 -3.58
N PHE A 72 -18.62 -2.44 -4.84
CA PHE A 72 -17.30 -2.90 -5.26
C PHE A 72 -16.82 -2.17 -6.52
N CYS A 73 -15.50 -2.17 -6.73
CA CYS A 73 -14.89 -1.65 -7.94
C CYS A 73 -14.34 -2.77 -8.83
N GLU A 74 -13.93 -2.43 -10.05
CA GLU A 74 -13.34 -3.38 -11.00
C GLU A 74 -12.19 -4.19 -10.38
N ASN A 75 -11.24 -3.52 -9.72
CA ASN A 75 -10.08 -4.20 -9.11
C ASN A 75 -10.46 -5.02 -7.88
N GLY A 76 -11.42 -4.54 -7.08
CA GLY A 76 -11.96 -5.30 -5.96
C GLY A 76 -12.64 -6.59 -6.43
N ALA A 77 -13.38 -6.54 -7.53
CA ALA A 77 -14.02 -7.71 -8.11
C ALA A 77 -13.00 -8.66 -8.76
N LYS A 78 -11.97 -8.14 -9.46
CA LYS A 78 -10.86 -8.96 -9.98
C LYS A 78 -10.17 -9.72 -8.85
N ALA A 79 -9.86 -9.06 -7.73
CA ALA A 79 -9.26 -9.71 -6.56
C ALA A 79 -10.14 -10.83 -6.01
N THR A 80 -11.44 -10.55 -5.81
CA THR A 80 -12.41 -11.54 -5.35
C THR A 80 -12.52 -12.76 -6.28
N MET A 81 -12.54 -12.53 -7.60
CA MET A 81 -12.58 -13.63 -8.59
C MET A 81 -11.28 -14.43 -8.63
N TRP A 82 -10.14 -13.74 -8.51
CA TRP A 82 -8.81 -14.37 -8.50
C TRP A 82 -8.61 -15.30 -7.30
N GLU A 83 -9.18 -14.93 -6.17
CA GLU A 83 -9.13 -15.69 -4.91
C GLU A 83 -10.10 -16.88 -4.90
N GLN A 84 -11.28 -16.73 -5.52
CA GLN A 84 -12.32 -17.76 -5.59
C GLN A 84 -12.18 -18.73 -6.76
N THR A 85 -11.08 -18.65 -7.51
CA THR A 85 -10.82 -19.52 -8.67
C THR A 85 -11.16 -20.99 -8.39
N SER A 86 -11.72 -21.68 -9.39
CA SER A 86 -12.00 -23.13 -9.29
C SER A 86 -10.75 -23.99 -9.41
N ARG A 87 -9.61 -23.40 -9.82
CA ARG A 87 -8.33 -24.08 -9.97
C ARG A 87 -7.68 -24.40 -8.63
N ARG A 88 -6.93 -25.50 -8.58
CA ARG A 88 -6.22 -26.00 -7.41
C ARG A 88 -4.76 -26.29 -7.77
N CYS A 89 -3.85 -25.75 -6.97
CA CYS A 89 -2.43 -26.07 -7.02
C CYS A 89 -2.19 -27.23 -6.04
N GLU A 90 -2.48 -28.43 -6.52
CA GLU A 90 -2.47 -29.68 -5.73
C GLU A 90 -1.06 -30.26 -5.59
N PRO A 91 -0.82 -31.21 -4.66
CA PRO A 91 0.46 -31.89 -4.54
C PRO A 91 0.97 -32.51 -5.85
N SER A 92 0.08 -32.94 -6.74
CA SER A 92 0.41 -33.46 -8.07
C SER A 92 1.14 -32.45 -8.96
N PHE A 93 0.83 -31.15 -8.84
CA PHE A 93 1.54 -30.09 -9.55
C PHE A 93 3.00 -30.01 -9.08
N PHE A 94 3.23 -30.01 -7.77
CA PHE A 94 4.57 -29.96 -7.19
C PHE A 94 5.39 -31.23 -7.42
N ALA A 95 4.72 -32.39 -7.53
CA ALA A 95 5.38 -33.62 -7.94
C ALA A 95 5.87 -33.57 -9.41
N ALA A 96 5.17 -32.83 -10.27
CA ALA A 96 5.49 -32.70 -11.69
C ALA A 96 6.60 -31.66 -11.98
N HIS A 97 6.71 -30.61 -11.18
CA HIS A 97 7.58 -29.46 -11.45
C HIS A 97 8.66 -29.27 -10.40
N THR A 98 9.88 -29.03 -10.85
CA THR A 98 10.97 -28.58 -9.95
C THR A 98 10.83 -27.09 -9.64
N LEU A 99 11.35 -26.64 -8.51
CA LEU A 99 11.34 -25.21 -8.18
C LEU A 99 12.25 -24.43 -9.11
N THR A 100 13.39 -25.00 -9.52
CA THR A 100 14.27 -24.39 -10.51
C THR A 100 13.55 -24.12 -11.83
N GLU A 101 12.75 -25.07 -12.33
CA GLU A 101 11.92 -24.89 -13.52
C GLU A 101 10.90 -23.75 -13.35
N LEU A 102 10.20 -23.71 -12.21
CA LEU A 102 9.17 -22.71 -11.95
C LEU A 102 9.75 -21.29 -11.83
N LEU A 103 11.06 -21.12 -11.56
CA LEU A 103 11.70 -19.80 -11.55
C LEU A 103 11.70 -19.12 -12.93
N ASP A 104 11.56 -19.85 -14.02
CA ASP A 104 11.48 -19.24 -15.34
C ASP A 104 10.06 -18.83 -15.76
N TRP A 105 9.05 -19.27 -15.01
CA TRP A 105 7.65 -18.96 -15.30
C TRP A 105 7.31 -17.51 -14.93
N PRO A 106 6.42 -16.84 -15.68
CA PRO A 106 5.89 -15.54 -15.27
C PRO A 106 5.08 -15.60 -13.95
N ASP A 107 5.14 -14.53 -13.15
CA ASP A 107 4.42 -14.45 -11.85
C ASP A 107 2.91 -14.69 -11.99
N HIS A 108 2.32 -14.22 -13.10
CA HIS A 108 0.92 -14.47 -13.43
C HIS A 108 0.62 -15.97 -13.54
N ASP A 109 1.50 -16.74 -14.18
CA ASP A 109 1.27 -18.16 -14.48
C ASP A 109 1.46 -19.04 -13.25
N LEU A 110 2.35 -18.63 -12.33
CA LEU A 110 2.47 -19.23 -11.00
C LEU A 110 1.15 -19.10 -10.23
N GLU A 111 0.60 -17.89 -10.12
CA GLU A 111 -0.65 -17.67 -9.40
C GLU A 111 -1.87 -18.30 -10.13
N LYS A 112 -1.78 -18.51 -11.45
CA LYS A 112 -2.85 -19.10 -12.27
C LYS A 112 -3.03 -20.60 -12.02
N GLN A 113 -2.08 -21.26 -11.34
CA GLN A 113 -2.23 -22.67 -10.93
C GLN A 113 -3.33 -22.86 -9.89
N GLY A 114 -3.76 -21.79 -9.21
CA GLY A 114 -4.95 -21.79 -8.37
C GLY A 114 -4.64 -21.74 -6.88
N ARG A 115 -5.60 -22.21 -6.06
CA ARG A 115 -5.48 -22.22 -4.60
C ARG A 115 -4.61 -23.38 -4.14
N LEU A 116 -3.67 -23.11 -3.24
CA LEU A 116 -2.91 -24.15 -2.55
C LEU A 116 -3.87 -24.99 -1.69
N THR A 117 -3.67 -26.30 -1.63
CA THR A 117 -4.63 -27.22 -1.02
C THR A 117 -4.15 -27.91 0.24
N GLU A 118 -2.85 -28.18 0.36
CA GLU A 118 -2.22 -28.97 1.43
C GLU A 118 -0.85 -28.41 1.82
N PRO A 119 -0.39 -28.60 3.07
CA PRO A 119 0.94 -28.18 3.50
C PRO A 119 2.04 -28.89 2.72
N MET A 120 3.06 -28.14 2.32
CA MET A 120 4.18 -28.66 1.55
C MET A 120 5.52 -28.36 2.24
N ARG A 121 6.48 -29.27 2.12
CA ARG A 121 7.88 -29.11 2.53
C ARG A 121 8.79 -29.23 1.31
N TYR A 122 9.76 -28.33 1.19
CA TYR A 122 10.75 -28.41 0.12
C TYR A 122 11.73 -29.57 0.39
N ASN A 123 11.94 -30.41 -0.61
CA ASN A 123 12.97 -31.44 -0.64
C ASN A 123 14.08 -31.02 -1.60
N ARG A 124 15.24 -30.67 -1.03
CA ARG A 124 16.41 -30.23 -1.79
C ARG A 124 17.00 -31.32 -2.70
N ALA A 125 16.84 -32.60 -2.35
CA ALA A 125 17.40 -33.69 -3.16
C ALA A 125 16.62 -33.87 -4.47
N THR A 126 15.31 -33.58 -4.46
CA THR A 126 14.43 -33.71 -5.63
C THR A 126 14.15 -32.36 -6.31
N ASP A 127 14.53 -31.26 -5.66
CA ASP A 127 14.17 -29.88 -6.03
C ASP A 127 12.65 -29.65 -6.14
N LYS A 128 11.87 -30.28 -5.27
CA LYS A 128 10.40 -30.26 -5.32
C LYS A 128 9.77 -30.00 -3.97
N TYR A 129 8.54 -29.51 -3.99
CA TYR A 129 7.68 -29.52 -2.81
C TYR A 129 7.01 -30.89 -2.67
N GLU A 130 7.06 -31.46 -1.47
CA GLU A 130 6.43 -32.72 -1.10
C GLU A 130 5.37 -32.47 -0.02
N PRO A 131 4.21 -33.15 -0.07
CA PRO A 131 3.17 -32.96 0.94
C PRO A 131 3.68 -33.38 2.32
N VAL A 132 3.27 -32.64 3.35
CA VAL A 132 3.62 -32.90 4.74
C VAL A 132 2.37 -32.78 5.62
N ALA A 133 2.24 -33.64 6.63
CA ALA A 133 1.13 -33.54 7.56
C ALA A 133 1.29 -32.30 8.43
N TRP A 134 0.17 -31.66 8.81
CA TRP A 134 0.19 -30.48 9.68
C TRP A 134 1.00 -30.69 10.98
N PRO A 135 0.80 -31.78 11.75
CA PRO A 135 1.57 -32.00 12.99
C PRO A 135 3.09 -32.07 12.75
N ASP A 136 3.52 -32.73 11.67
CA ASP A 136 4.93 -32.85 11.31
C ASP A 136 5.50 -31.50 10.90
N ALA A 137 4.78 -30.72 10.08
CA ALA A 137 5.20 -29.38 9.68
C ALA A 137 5.36 -28.46 10.90
N PHE A 138 4.38 -28.44 11.81
CA PHE A 138 4.47 -27.62 13.02
C PHE A 138 5.60 -28.08 13.95
N GLY A 139 5.73 -29.39 14.16
CA GLY A 139 6.79 -29.98 14.98
C GLY A 139 8.18 -29.64 14.47
N ASP A 140 8.41 -29.81 13.15
CA ASP A 140 9.67 -29.51 12.49
C ASP A 140 9.99 -28.01 12.54
N ILE A 141 9.03 -27.14 12.17
CA ILE A 141 9.22 -25.68 12.19
C ILE A 141 9.51 -25.21 13.61
N GLY A 142 8.75 -25.67 14.60
CA GLY A 142 8.97 -25.32 16.00
C GLY A 142 10.31 -25.81 16.51
N ALA A 143 10.77 -27.00 16.08
CA ALA A 143 12.11 -27.47 16.37
C ALA A 143 13.18 -26.57 15.78
N GLN A 144 13.08 -26.19 14.50
CA GLN A 144 14.04 -25.26 13.87
C GLN A 144 14.08 -23.91 14.60
N LEU A 145 12.92 -23.30 14.85
CA LEU A 145 12.83 -22.03 15.55
C LEU A 145 13.49 -22.09 16.94
N ARG A 146 13.31 -23.16 17.72
CA ARG A 146 13.96 -23.30 19.03
C ARG A 146 15.49 -23.36 18.99
N HIS A 147 16.09 -23.72 17.85
CA HIS A 147 17.55 -23.77 17.69
C HIS A 147 18.15 -22.44 17.20
N LEU A 148 17.34 -21.56 16.61
CA LEU A 148 17.79 -20.25 16.12
C LEU A 148 17.80 -19.21 17.23
N ASP A 149 18.72 -18.23 17.12
CA ASP A 149 18.65 -17.00 17.93
C ASP A 149 17.39 -16.22 17.54
N PRO A 150 16.45 -15.93 18.47
CA PRO A 150 15.25 -15.19 18.15
C PRO A 150 15.49 -13.84 17.46
N LYS A 151 16.63 -13.17 17.75
CA LYS A 151 16.98 -11.89 17.12
C LYS A 151 17.36 -12.01 15.64
N SER A 152 17.67 -13.23 15.17
CA SER A 152 17.98 -13.55 13.77
C SER A 152 16.77 -14.00 12.95
N VAL A 153 15.58 -14.09 13.56
CA VAL A 153 14.36 -14.55 12.89
C VAL A 153 13.40 -13.39 12.66
N VAL A 154 12.87 -13.31 11.45
CA VAL A 154 11.93 -12.29 11.00
C VAL A 154 10.53 -12.88 10.89
N PHE A 155 9.55 -12.15 11.42
CA PHE A 155 8.12 -12.47 11.37
C PHE A 155 7.40 -11.41 10.51
N TYR A 156 7.40 -11.60 9.20
CA TYR A 156 6.83 -10.63 8.26
C TYR A 156 5.32 -10.76 8.14
N THR A 157 4.61 -9.63 8.06
CA THR A 157 3.15 -9.61 7.88
C THR A 157 2.74 -8.83 6.63
N SER A 158 1.99 -9.48 5.73
CA SER A 158 1.36 -8.77 4.61
C SER A 158 0.12 -8.01 5.09
N GLY A 159 -0.17 -6.82 4.52
CA GLY A 159 -1.32 -5.97 4.86
C GLY A 159 -2.73 -6.55 4.67
N ARG A 160 -2.86 -7.87 4.47
CA ARG A 160 -4.12 -8.60 4.29
C ARG A 160 -4.58 -9.37 5.53
N ALA A 161 -3.68 -9.76 6.44
CA ALA A 161 -4.04 -10.53 7.64
C ALA A 161 -5.00 -9.73 8.53
N SER A 162 -5.94 -10.39 9.20
CA SER A 162 -6.93 -9.74 10.07
C SER A 162 -6.35 -9.15 11.34
N LEU A 163 -7.13 -8.34 12.06
CA LEU A 163 -6.75 -7.88 13.40
C LEU A 163 -6.50 -9.07 14.35
N GLU A 164 -7.37 -10.08 14.33
CA GLU A 164 -7.25 -11.26 15.20
C GLU A 164 -5.97 -12.06 14.89
N ALA A 165 -5.72 -12.38 13.62
CA ALA A 165 -4.52 -13.11 13.21
C ALA A 165 -3.24 -12.31 13.51
N SER A 166 -3.26 -11.00 13.25
CA SER A 166 -2.09 -10.13 13.49
C SER A 166 -1.78 -9.97 14.97
N PHE A 167 -2.81 -9.88 15.83
CA PHE A 167 -2.63 -9.82 17.27
C PHE A 167 -2.03 -11.11 17.82
N MET A 168 -2.50 -12.27 17.37
CA MET A 168 -1.92 -13.56 17.74
C MET A 168 -0.47 -13.69 17.25
N TYR A 169 -0.22 -13.28 16.00
CA TYR A 169 1.08 -13.44 15.34
C TYR A 169 2.17 -12.61 16.02
N GLN A 170 1.86 -11.35 16.37
CA GLN A 170 2.82 -10.50 17.09
C GLN A 170 3.13 -11.02 18.49
N LEU A 171 2.14 -11.58 19.20
CA LEU A 171 2.38 -12.18 20.51
C LEU A 171 3.27 -13.41 20.37
N PHE A 172 3.01 -14.28 19.39
CA PHE A 172 3.86 -15.43 19.12
C PHE A 172 5.32 -15.01 18.88
N ALA A 173 5.56 -14.05 17.98
CA ALA A 173 6.92 -13.57 17.69
C ALA A 173 7.63 -13.02 18.96
N ARG A 174 6.91 -12.27 19.79
CA ARG A 174 7.47 -11.68 21.02
C ARG A 174 7.71 -12.70 22.13
N ILE A 175 6.84 -13.70 22.29
CA ILE A 175 7.05 -14.81 23.24
C ILE A 175 8.23 -15.68 22.78
N TYR A 176 8.41 -15.81 21.47
CA TYR A 176 9.58 -16.46 20.89
C TYR A 176 10.87 -15.67 21.20
N GLY A 177 10.78 -14.35 21.33
CA GLY A 177 11.86 -13.45 21.70
C GLY A 177 12.30 -12.50 20.59
N SER A 178 11.53 -12.40 19.50
CA SER A 178 11.83 -11.53 18.36
C SER A 178 10.98 -10.26 18.38
N SER A 179 11.61 -9.12 18.11
CA SER A 179 10.96 -7.85 17.78
C SER A 179 10.87 -7.62 16.26
N ASN A 180 11.41 -8.53 15.44
CA ASN A 180 11.51 -8.34 13.99
C ASN A 180 10.16 -8.59 13.31
N LEU A 181 9.32 -7.55 13.31
CA LEU A 181 7.95 -7.58 12.79
C LEU A 181 7.78 -6.55 11.65
N PRO A 182 8.56 -6.66 10.56
CA PRO A 182 8.36 -5.80 9.40
C PRO A 182 7.02 -6.10 8.74
N ASP A 183 6.42 -5.07 8.17
CA ASP A 183 5.14 -5.17 7.49
C ASP A 183 5.13 -4.46 6.13
N SER A 184 4.08 -4.70 5.37
CA SER A 184 3.92 -4.04 4.07
C SER A 184 3.85 -2.50 4.15
N SER A 185 3.56 -1.91 5.32
CA SER A 185 3.59 -0.45 5.52
C SER A 185 5.00 0.13 5.44
N ASN A 186 6.04 -0.60 5.89
CA ASN A 186 7.44 -0.18 5.76
C ASN A 186 7.82 0.14 4.31
N MET A 187 7.17 -0.52 3.32
CA MET A 187 7.39 -0.24 1.90
C MET A 187 6.46 0.84 1.32
N CYS A 188 5.40 1.23 2.03
CA CYS A 188 4.33 2.06 1.49
C CYS A 188 4.17 3.40 2.23
N HIS A 189 3.59 3.36 3.42
CA HIS A 189 3.13 4.55 4.15
C HIS A 189 3.89 4.78 5.46
N GLU A 190 5.06 4.17 5.65
CA GLU A 190 5.87 4.45 6.85
C GLU A 190 6.29 5.91 6.93
N SER A 191 6.54 6.57 5.79
CA SER A 191 6.74 8.02 5.74
C SER A 191 5.57 8.81 6.35
N THR A 192 4.34 8.34 6.17
CA THR A 192 3.15 8.89 6.85
C THR A 192 3.19 8.62 8.35
N SER A 193 3.45 7.37 8.74
CA SER A 193 3.45 6.93 10.14
C SER A 193 4.59 7.52 10.97
N VAL A 194 5.67 7.99 10.34
CA VAL A 194 6.76 8.74 10.98
C VAL A 194 6.54 10.25 10.90
N GLY A 195 6.07 10.78 9.76
CA GLY A 195 5.94 12.21 9.55
C GLY A 195 4.78 12.88 10.28
N LEU A 196 3.59 12.26 10.25
CA LEU A 196 2.39 12.87 10.85
C LEU A 196 2.42 12.94 12.38
N PRO A 197 2.99 11.98 13.14
CA PRO A 197 3.12 12.15 14.58
C PRO A 197 3.95 13.37 14.97
N GLU A 198 5.00 13.70 14.23
CA GLU A 198 5.78 14.92 14.49
C GLU A 198 4.98 16.20 14.20
N SER A 199 4.07 16.19 13.21
CA SER A 199 3.25 17.34 12.83
C SER A 199 1.96 17.49 13.63
N ILE A 200 1.19 16.42 13.87
CA ILE A 200 -0.16 16.48 14.47
C ILE A 200 -0.37 15.45 15.59
N GLY A 201 0.64 14.65 15.94
CA GLY A 201 0.54 13.65 17.01
C GLY A 201 -0.30 12.43 16.64
N SER A 202 -0.59 12.19 15.36
CA SER A 202 -1.35 11.03 14.89
C SER A 202 -0.62 10.34 13.74
N PRO A 203 -0.50 9.00 13.72
CA PRO A 203 0.14 8.26 12.63
C PRO A 203 -0.81 7.92 11.46
N VAL A 204 -2.04 8.43 11.49
CA VAL A 204 -3.11 8.13 10.52
C VAL A 204 -3.79 9.42 10.05
N GLY A 205 -4.65 9.31 9.04
CA GLY A 205 -5.43 10.44 8.54
C GLY A 205 -6.46 10.96 9.53
N THR A 206 -6.97 12.16 9.27
CA THR A 206 -8.04 12.79 10.09
C THR A 206 -9.39 12.82 9.39
N VAL A 207 -9.47 12.33 8.15
CA VAL A 207 -10.63 12.43 7.26
C VAL A 207 -11.49 11.17 7.36
N GLN A 208 -12.79 11.37 7.50
CA GLN A 208 -13.81 10.32 7.48
C GLN A 208 -14.59 10.35 6.16
N LEU A 209 -15.37 9.30 5.88
CA LEU A 209 -16.09 9.16 4.61
C LEU A 209 -17.09 10.32 4.37
N GLU A 210 -17.74 10.78 5.43
CA GLU A 210 -18.69 11.89 5.42
C GLU A 210 -18.07 13.27 5.14
N ASP A 211 -16.76 13.44 5.33
CA ASP A 211 -16.08 14.70 5.07
C ASP A 211 -16.04 15.02 3.57
N PHE A 212 -16.02 14.01 2.69
CA PHE A 212 -16.05 14.24 1.25
C PHE A 212 -17.31 14.98 0.78
N ALA A 213 -18.44 14.76 1.46
CA ALA A 213 -19.70 15.46 1.18
C ALA A 213 -19.70 16.92 1.69
N LYS A 214 -18.82 17.26 2.62
CA LYS A 214 -18.73 18.57 3.28
C LYS A 214 -17.56 19.42 2.77
N SER A 215 -16.67 18.83 1.97
CA SER A 215 -15.48 19.51 1.46
C SER A 215 -15.81 20.54 0.37
N ASP A 216 -15.05 21.64 0.40
CA ASP A 216 -15.10 22.77 -0.54
C ASP A 216 -13.95 22.73 -1.56
N MET A 217 -12.90 21.94 -1.31
CA MET A 217 -11.78 21.72 -2.24
C MET A 217 -11.01 20.46 -1.86
N MET A 218 -10.44 19.76 -2.86
CA MET A 218 -9.57 18.61 -2.62
C MET A 218 -8.24 18.74 -3.36
N PHE A 219 -7.14 18.49 -2.65
CA PHE A 219 -5.84 18.22 -3.25
C PHE A 219 -5.67 16.71 -3.48
N PHE A 220 -5.01 16.34 -4.57
CA PHE A 220 -4.51 15.00 -4.84
C PHE A 220 -3.03 15.05 -5.19
N PHE A 221 -2.17 14.48 -4.34
CA PHE A 221 -0.73 14.34 -4.60
C PHE A 221 -0.35 12.87 -4.79
N GLY A 222 0.29 12.54 -5.93
CA GLY A 222 0.94 11.25 -6.12
C GLY A 222 0.02 10.03 -5.97
N HIS A 223 -1.21 10.10 -6.49
CA HIS A 223 -2.20 9.03 -6.36
C HIS A 223 -2.91 8.69 -7.69
N ASN A 224 -3.19 7.40 -7.91
CA ASN A 224 -3.94 6.89 -9.06
C ASN A 224 -5.29 6.31 -8.63
N THR A 225 -6.25 7.17 -8.31
CA THR A 225 -7.55 6.76 -7.77
C THR A 225 -8.27 5.73 -8.63
N GLY A 226 -8.14 5.81 -9.96
CA GLY A 226 -8.79 4.87 -10.89
C GLY A 226 -8.31 3.42 -10.81
N VAL A 227 -7.14 3.19 -10.22
CA VAL A 227 -6.54 1.85 -10.07
C VAL A 227 -6.40 1.47 -8.59
N THR A 228 -6.09 2.42 -7.71
CA THR A 228 -5.73 2.17 -6.30
C THR A 228 -6.89 2.19 -5.33
N ALA A 229 -7.82 3.12 -5.49
CA ALA A 229 -9.02 3.20 -4.67
C ALA A 229 -10.23 3.61 -5.53
N PRO A 230 -10.68 2.81 -6.52
CA PRO A 230 -11.66 3.31 -7.49
C PRO A 230 -13.04 3.59 -6.88
N ARG A 231 -13.37 3.04 -5.70
CA ARG A 231 -14.60 3.39 -4.96
C ARG A 231 -14.60 4.85 -4.47
N LEU A 232 -13.43 5.46 -4.28
CA LEU A 232 -13.30 6.89 -3.96
C LEU A 232 -13.72 7.79 -5.14
N LEU A 233 -13.83 7.27 -6.37
CA LEU A 233 -14.30 8.08 -7.51
C LEU A 233 -15.74 8.55 -7.33
N HIS A 234 -16.59 7.82 -6.60
CA HIS A 234 -17.97 8.24 -6.35
C HIS A 234 -18.06 9.53 -5.52
N PRO A 235 -17.49 9.62 -4.31
CA PRO A 235 -17.51 10.87 -3.55
C PRO A 235 -16.77 12.03 -4.25
N ILE A 236 -15.73 11.75 -5.05
CA ILE A 236 -15.10 12.80 -5.89
C ILE A 236 -16.07 13.29 -6.96
N GLU A 237 -16.78 12.39 -7.64
CA GLU A 237 -17.77 12.74 -8.65
C GLU A 237 -18.90 13.57 -8.04
N ASP A 238 -19.44 13.16 -6.89
CA ASP A 238 -20.46 13.88 -6.16
C ASP A 238 -19.97 15.30 -5.81
N ALA A 239 -18.71 15.45 -5.38
CA ALA A 239 -18.10 16.77 -5.14
C ALA A 239 -17.98 17.61 -6.41
N ARG A 240 -17.54 17.01 -7.53
CA ARG A 240 -17.42 17.70 -8.83
C ARG A 240 -18.75 18.14 -9.40
N GLN A 241 -19.81 17.37 -9.21
CA GLN A 241 -21.18 17.75 -9.60
C GLN A 241 -21.69 18.95 -8.78
N ARG A 242 -21.20 19.12 -7.54
CA ARG A 242 -21.43 20.32 -6.71
C ARG A 242 -20.50 21.51 -7.05
N GLY A 243 -19.59 21.36 -8.02
CA GLY A 243 -18.65 22.40 -8.41
C GLY A 243 -17.37 22.50 -7.56
N VAL A 244 -17.16 21.60 -6.59
CA VAL A 244 -16.01 21.59 -5.67
C VAL A 244 -14.69 21.41 -6.44
N PRO A 245 -13.74 22.36 -6.40
CA PRO A 245 -12.44 22.21 -7.07
C PRO A 245 -11.66 20.98 -6.61
N VAL A 246 -11.04 20.29 -7.56
CA VAL A 246 -10.18 19.12 -7.32
C VAL A 246 -8.88 19.35 -8.06
N ILE A 247 -7.82 19.62 -7.33
CA ILE A 247 -6.50 19.98 -7.86
C ILE A 247 -5.57 18.78 -7.73
N THR A 248 -5.10 18.27 -8.87
CA THR A 248 -4.25 17.07 -8.91
C THR A 248 -2.82 17.42 -9.32
N PHE A 249 -1.86 16.92 -8.54
CA PHE A 249 -0.43 16.90 -8.83
C PHE A 249 0.02 15.45 -8.98
N ASN A 250 0.33 15.06 -10.22
CA ASN A 250 0.78 13.71 -10.52
C ASN A 250 1.55 13.70 -11.86
N PRO A 251 2.75 13.09 -11.96
CA PRO A 251 3.52 13.09 -13.21
C PRO A 251 2.75 12.44 -14.37
N LEU A 252 1.97 11.39 -14.10
CA LEU A 252 1.13 10.72 -15.11
C LEU A 252 -0.32 11.20 -15.05
N ARG A 253 -0.94 11.44 -16.22
CA ARG A 253 -2.36 11.81 -16.33
C ARG A 253 -3.28 10.60 -16.16
N GLU A 254 -3.45 10.18 -14.92
CA GLU A 254 -4.23 9.00 -14.57
C GLU A 254 -5.72 9.14 -14.91
N ARG A 255 -6.25 8.19 -15.69
CA ARG A 255 -7.61 8.30 -16.26
C ARG A 255 -8.70 8.54 -15.22
N GLY A 256 -8.57 7.95 -14.02
CA GLY A 256 -9.54 8.08 -12.93
C GLY A 256 -9.67 9.51 -12.42
N LEU A 257 -8.59 10.29 -12.47
CA LEU A 257 -8.56 11.70 -12.04
C LEU A 257 -8.81 12.66 -13.21
N VAL A 258 -8.97 12.16 -14.44
CA VAL A 258 -9.31 12.97 -15.61
C VAL A 258 -10.81 12.87 -15.94
N ARG A 259 -11.33 11.65 -16.13
CA ARG A 259 -12.75 11.40 -16.47
C ARG A 259 -13.29 10.13 -15.83
N PHE A 260 -14.50 10.23 -15.29
CA PHE A 260 -15.25 9.11 -14.73
C PHE A 260 -16.66 9.02 -15.30
N LYS A 261 -17.18 7.79 -15.36
CA LYS A 261 -18.58 7.49 -15.63
C LYS A 261 -19.01 6.43 -14.64
N ASN A 262 -20.04 6.72 -13.87
CA ASN A 262 -20.56 5.81 -12.88
C ASN A 262 -21.27 4.62 -13.57
N PRO A 263 -20.73 3.39 -13.47
CA PRO A 263 -21.36 2.22 -14.08
C PRO A 263 -22.69 1.85 -13.42
N GLN A 264 -22.99 2.41 -12.24
CA GLN A 264 -24.23 2.19 -11.51
C GLN A 264 -25.31 3.23 -11.85
N ASN A 265 -25.01 4.24 -12.67
CA ASN A 265 -25.95 5.28 -13.08
C ASN A 265 -26.45 5.02 -14.52
N PRO A 266 -27.74 4.63 -14.72
CA PRO A 266 -28.27 4.36 -16.04
C PRO A 266 -28.17 5.54 -17.01
N VAL A 267 -28.36 6.76 -16.51
CA VAL A 267 -28.30 7.99 -17.34
C VAL A 267 -26.90 8.20 -17.89
N GLU A 268 -25.87 8.04 -17.06
CA GLU A 268 -24.47 8.16 -17.50
C GLU A 268 -24.05 7.04 -18.45
N MET A 269 -24.57 5.83 -18.23
CA MET A 269 -24.30 4.66 -19.08
C MET A 269 -24.88 4.81 -20.48
N LEU A 270 -26.04 5.47 -20.62
CA LEU A 270 -26.70 5.77 -21.89
C LEU A 270 -26.18 7.07 -22.54
N SER A 271 -25.65 8.00 -21.74
CA SER A 271 -25.16 9.28 -22.25
C SER A 271 -23.95 9.12 -23.18
N PRO A 272 -23.92 9.78 -24.36
CA PRO A 272 -22.78 9.76 -25.27
C PRO A 272 -21.60 10.62 -24.79
N GLY A 273 -21.80 11.47 -23.78
CA GLY A 273 -20.78 12.39 -23.27
C GLY A 273 -19.58 11.68 -22.62
N PRO A 274 -18.46 12.38 -22.35
CA PRO A 274 -17.24 11.77 -21.80
C PRO A 274 -17.31 11.44 -20.29
N GLY A 275 -18.42 11.77 -19.63
CA GLY A 275 -18.59 11.66 -18.18
C GLY A 275 -18.04 12.85 -17.39
N THR A 276 -18.07 12.75 -16.07
CA THR A 276 -17.69 13.81 -15.12
C THR A 276 -16.20 14.17 -15.26
N LYS A 277 -15.88 15.47 -15.32
CA LYS A 277 -14.49 15.98 -15.26
C LYS A 277 -14.03 15.91 -13.80
N MET A 278 -13.09 15.02 -13.52
CA MET A 278 -12.76 14.63 -12.14
C MET A 278 -11.83 15.64 -11.44
N SER A 279 -10.71 16.01 -12.06
CA SER A 279 -9.91 17.15 -11.60
C SER A 279 -10.42 18.42 -12.29
N SER A 280 -10.60 19.52 -11.55
CA SER A 280 -10.75 20.83 -12.20
C SER A 280 -9.46 21.18 -12.94
N ASP A 281 -8.33 20.97 -12.25
CA ASP A 281 -7.00 21.34 -12.69
C ASP A 281 -6.03 20.18 -12.43
N PHE A 282 -5.15 19.92 -13.40
CA PHE A 282 -4.24 18.78 -13.37
C PHE A 282 -2.84 19.23 -13.78
N PHE A 283 -1.89 19.13 -12.86
CA PHE A 283 -0.50 19.54 -13.01
C PHE A 283 0.41 18.31 -13.05
N GLN A 284 1.15 18.17 -14.16
CA GLN A 284 2.14 17.10 -14.30
C GLN A 284 3.45 17.52 -13.64
N ILE A 285 3.51 17.29 -12.33
CA ILE A 285 4.69 17.55 -11.51
C ILE A 285 5.85 16.62 -11.88
N ARG A 286 7.10 17.07 -11.77
CA ARG A 286 8.28 16.19 -11.90
C ARG A 286 8.35 15.21 -10.72
N ALA A 287 8.94 14.03 -10.92
CA ALA A 287 9.14 13.09 -9.82
C ALA A 287 10.02 13.71 -8.71
N GLY A 288 9.51 13.71 -7.47
CA GLY A 288 10.16 14.34 -6.33
C GLY A 288 10.00 15.87 -6.25
N GLY A 289 9.31 16.50 -7.21
CA GLY A 289 9.05 17.94 -7.22
C GLY A 289 7.99 18.42 -6.21
N ASP A 290 7.41 17.52 -5.41
CA ASP A 290 6.27 17.76 -4.52
C ASP A 290 6.55 18.84 -3.46
N ILE A 291 7.71 18.77 -2.78
CA ILE A 291 8.13 19.80 -1.81
C ILE A 291 8.16 21.18 -2.46
N ALA A 292 8.73 21.29 -3.66
CA ALA A 292 8.84 22.53 -4.39
C ALA A 292 7.46 23.09 -4.79
N ALA A 293 6.56 22.24 -5.31
CA ALA A 293 5.21 22.68 -5.65
C ALA A 293 4.44 23.16 -4.41
N MET A 294 4.48 22.41 -3.31
CA MET A 294 3.82 22.80 -2.07
C MET A 294 4.42 24.07 -1.45
N THR A 295 5.74 24.24 -1.55
CA THR A 295 6.45 25.47 -1.16
C THR A 295 5.97 26.66 -1.99
N GLY A 296 5.85 26.51 -3.31
CA GLY A 296 5.33 27.57 -4.20
C GLY A 296 3.89 27.96 -3.90
N ILE A 297 3.01 26.97 -3.68
CA ILE A 297 1.62 27.23 -3.28
C ILE A 297 1.57 27.99 -1.95
N ALA A 298 2.33 27.53 -0.95
CA ALA A 298 2.39 28.19 0.37
C ALA A 298 2.91 29.63 0.27
N LYS A 299 3.98 29.84 -0.51
CA LYS A 299 4.57 31.17 -0.77
C LYS A 299 3.57 32.10 -1.45
N ALA A 300 2.80 31.61 -2.41
CA ALA A 300 1.74 32.38 -3.07
C ALA A 300 0.56 32.69 -2.13
N VAL A 301 0.13 31.74 -1.28
CA VAL A 301 -0.90 31.99 -0.25
C VAL A 301 -0.46 33.10 0.71
N MET A 302 0.81 33.12 1.11
CA MET A 302 1.35 34.20 1.93
C MET A 302 1.30 35.56 1.23
N ALA A 303 1.66 35.61 -0.06
CA ALA A 303 1.59 36.85 -0.83
C ALA A 303 0.14 37.38 -0.94
N LEU A 304 -0.84 36.47 -1.11
CA LEU A 304 -2.27 36.81 -1.10
C LEU A 304 -2.72 37.34 0.28
N ASP A 305 -2.22 36.75 1.37
CA ASP A 305 -2.50 37.21 2.73
C ASP A 305 -1.88 38.59 3.03
N ASP A 306 -0.64 38.83 2.61
CA ASP A 306 0.03 40.14 2.71
C ASP A 306 -0.77 41.22 1.97
N ALA A 307 -1.24 40.92 0.74
CA ALA A 307 -2.09 41.82 -0.04
C ALA A 307 -3.48 42.04 0.59
N ALA A 308 -4.06 41.02 1.22
CA ALA A 308 -5.31 41.17 1.97
C ALA A 308 -5.12 42.09 3.18
N ARG A 309 -4.03 41.91 3.94
CA ARG A 309 -3.66 42.72 5.10
C ARG A 309 -3.44 44.19 4.72
N GLN A 310 -2.71 44.46 3.64
CA GLN A 310 -2.46 45.83 3.15
C GLN A 310 -3.75 46.55 2.77
N ARG A 311 -4.76 45.83 2.26
CA ARG A 311 -6.06 46.38 1.88
C ARG A 311 -7.08 46.41 3.02
N GLY A 312 -6.72 45.97 4.23
CA GLY A 312 -7.65 45.85 5.36
C GLY A 312 -8.75 44.79 5.15
N ALA A 313 -8.55 43.84 4.23
CA ALA A 313 -9.48 42.76 3.98
C ALA A 313 -9.30 41.62 5.01
N LYS A 314 -10.25 40.66 5.00
CA LYS A 314 -10.13 39.45 5.82
C LYS A 314 -8.83 38.71 5.47
N ARG A 315 -8.10 38.29 6.50
CA ARG A 315 -6.89 37.46 6.36
C ARG A 315 -7.21 36.16 5.64
N ILE A 316 -6.29 35.72 4.78
CA ILE A 316 -6.36 34.46 4.05
C ILE A 316 -5.87 33.32 4.94
N LEU A 317 -4.82 33.57 5.74
CA LEU A 317 -4.36 32.64 6.76
C LEU A 317 -5.34 32.58 7.93
N ASP A 318 -5.49 31.39 8.53
CA ASP A 318 -6.26 31.24 9.76
C ASP A 318 -5.38 31.60 10.96
N THR A 319 -5.19 32.89 11.20
CA THR A 319 -4.25 33.40 12.22
C THR A 319 -4.62 32.95 13.63
N ALA A 320 -5.92 32.90 13.95
CA ALA A 320 -6.39 32.41 15.25
C ALA A 320 -6.01 30.93 15.45
N PHE A 321 -6.25 30.08 14.44
CA PHE A 321 -5.80 28.69 14.49
C PHE A 321 -4.29 28.57 14.62
N ILE A 322 -3.52 29.35 13.84
CA ILE A 322 -2.05 29.31 13.88
C ILE A 322 -1.55 29.67 15.28
N GLU A 323 -2.03 30.77 15.87
CA GLU A 323 -1.62 31.25 17.18
C GLU A 323 -1.99 30.25 18.30
N GLU A 324 -3.23 29.76 18.30
CA GLU A 324 -3.75 28.88 19.34
C GLU A 324 -3.18 27.47 19.23
N HIS A 325 -3.26 26.87 18.04
CA HIS A 325 -3.06 25.43 17.86
C HIS A 325 -1.70 25.04 17.29
N THR A 326 -0.87 25.98 16.82
CA THR A 326 0.36 25.63 16.09
C THR A 326 1.66 26.15 16.72
N SER A 327 2.77 25.55 16.32
CA SER A 327 4.14 25.97 16.61
C SER A 327 5.00 25.88 15.34
N GLY A 328 6.04 26.70 15.24
CA GLY A 328 6.98 26.70 14.11
C GLY A 328 6.57 27.52 12.88
N PHE A 329 5.47 28.29 12.96
CA PHE A 329 4.98 29.05 11.80
C PHE A 329 5.92 30.17 11.38
N ALA A 330 6.57 30.86 12.31
CA ALA A 330 7.47 31.97 11.99
C ALA A 330 8.70 31.50 11.20
N GLU A 331 9.26 30.35 11.57
CA GLU A 331 10.37 29.71 10.86
C GLU A 331 9.93 29.24 9.48
N PHE A 332 8.72 28.70 9.36
CA PHE A 332 8.14 28.32 8.07
C PHE A 332 7.89 29.52 7.17
N GLU A 333 7.37 30.61 7.72
CA GLU A 333 7.19 31.87 7.01
C GLU A 333 8.53 32.40 6.46
N ALA A 334 9.57 32.41 7.31
CA ALA A 334 10.91 32.84 6.90
C ALA A 334 11.48 31.96 5.77
N TYR A 335 11.34 30.64 5.89
CA TYR A 335 11.72 29.68 4.84
C TYR A 335 11.01 29.98 3.51
N LEU A 336 9.68 30.16 3.54
CA LEU A 336 8.90 30.46 2.35
C LEU A 336 9.31 31.78 1.69
N ARG A 337 9.60 32.82 2.49
CA ARG A 337 10.07 34.11 1.96
C ARG A 337 11.45 34.00 1.32
N ALA A 338 12.37 33.26 1.94
CA ALA A 338 13.75 33.09 1.48
C ALA A 338 13.88 32.15 0.26
N THR A 339 12.94 31.23 0.05
CA THR A 339 13.04 30.25 -1.06
C THR A 339 12.80 30.92 -2.42
N ASP A 340 13.72 30.77 -3.36
CA ASP A 340 13.64 31.40 -4.68
C ASP A 340 12.60 30.75 -5.60
N TRP A 341 11.88 31.60 -6.35
CA TRP A 341 10.88 31.13 -7.32
C TRP A 341 11.49 30.33 -8.46
N GLU A 342 12.72 30.64 -8.86
CA GLU A 342 13.42 29.90 -9.93
C GLU A 342 13.65 28.45 -9.52
N ASP A 343 14.06 28.19 -8.28
CA ASP A 343 14.24 26.84 -7.75
C ASP A 343 12.91 26.10 -7.61
N ILE A 344 11.88 26.79 -7.11
CA ILE A 344 10.52 26.23 -7.01
C ILE A 344 10.03 25.75 -8.37
N VAL A 345 10.12 26.60 -9.40
CA VAL A 345 9.64 26.29 -10.76
C VAL A 345 10.49 25.19 -11.40
N ARG A 346 11.83 25.29 -11.29
CA ARG A 346 12.77 24.32 -11.85
C ARG A 346 12.54 22.91 -11.28
N ARG A 347 12.38 22.80 -9.96
CA ARG A 347 12.26 21.51 -9.26
C ARG A 347 10.86 20.91 -9.36
N SER A 348 9.81 21.71 -9.20
CA SER A 348 8.44 21.22 -9.37
C SER A 348 8.13 20.88 -10.84
N GLY A 349 8.72 21.61 -11.78
CA GLY A 349 8.33 21.62 -13.19
C GLY A 349 6.99 22.29 -13.46
N ILE A 350 6.45 23.04 -12.49
CA ILE A 350 5.18 23.76 -12.60
C ILE A 350 5.48 25.27 -12.68
N SER A 351 4.76 25.97 -13.55
CA SER A 351 4.96 27.41 -13.71
C SER A 351 4.57 28.17 -12.45
N ARG A 352 5.21 29.32 -12.21
CA ARG A 352 4.84 30.20 -11.10
C ARG A 352 3.36 30.62 -11.17
N ALA A 353 2.88 30.97 -12.38
CA ALA A 353 1.50 31.38 -12.59
C ALA A 353 0.49 30.27 -12.23
N ASP A 354 0.82 29.01 -12.54
CA ASP A 354 -0.03 27.86 -12.17
C ASP A 354 -0.04 27.65 -10.64
N LEU A 355 1.10 27.80 -9.96
CA LEU A 355 1.18 27.69 -8.51
C LEU A 355 0.44 28.83 -7.80
N GLU A 356 0.54 30.05 -8.33
CA GLU A 356 -0.23 31.21 -7.87
C GLU A 356 -1.74 31.01 -8.10
N HIS A 357 -2.14 30.49 -9.26
CA HIS A 357 -3.54 30.15 -9.55
C HIS A 357 -4.10 29.11 -8.57
N VAL A 358 -3.34 28.06 -8.24
CA VAL A 358 -3.74 27.09 -7.24
C VAL A 358 -3.88 27.74 -5.86
N ALA A 359 -2.98 28.65 -5.49
CA ALA A 359 -3.07 29.40 -4.25
C ALA A 359 -4.32 30.29 -4.19
N GLU A 360 -4.77 30.89 -5.29
CA GLU A 360 -6.02 31.66 -5.35
C GLU A 360 -7.25 30.79 -5.09
N ILE A 361 -7.33 29.62 -5.74
CA ILE A 361 -8.40 28.64 -5.50
C ILE A 361 -8.38 28.20 -4.04
N TYR A 362 -7.19 27.83 -3.54
CA TYR A 362 -7.03 27.38 -2.15
C TYR A 362 -7.42 28.46 -1.15
N SER A 363 -7.06 29.71 -1.42
CA SER A 363 -7.39 30.88 -0.61
C SER A 363 -8.89 31.16 -0.55
N SER A 364 -9.67 30.66 -1.52
CA SER A 364 -11.12 30.81 -1.56
C SER A 364 -11.89 29.66 -0.87
N ALA A 365 -11.25 28.51 -0.62
CA ALA A 365 -11.92 27.31 -0.09
C ALA A 365 -11.86 27.18 1.44
N ASN A 366 -12.99 26.97 2.11
CA ASN A 366 -13.02 26.94 3.59
C ASN A 366 -12.66 25.57 4.21
N ALA A 367 -13.12 24.47 3.61
CA ALA A 367 -12.85 23.11 4.08
C ALA A 367 -12.12 22.28 3.02
N VAL A 368 -10.84 21.98 3.26
CA VAL A 368 -9.95 21.35 2.27
C VAL A 368 -9.42 20.00 2.71
N ILE A 369 -9.56 18.99 1.82
CA ILE A 369 -9.01 17.66 2.02
C ILE A 369 -7.71 17.50 1.24
N GLY A 370 -6.62 17.13 1.92
CA GLY A 370 -5.35 16.73 1.32
C GLY A 370 -5.27 15.22 1.11
N ASN A 371 -5.59 14.73 -0.09
CA ASN A 371 -5.45 13.32 -0.45
C ASN A 371 -4.07 13.03 -1.03
N TYR A 372 -3.46 11.93 -0.61
CA TYR A 372 -2.18 11.50 -1.18
C TYR A 372 -1.96 10.00 -1.12
N GLY A 373 -1.05 9.51 -1.96
CA GLY A 373 -0.66 8.10 -2.03
C GLY A 373 0.85 7.89 -2.03
N MET A 374 1.26 6.78 -2.63
CA MET A 374 2.67 6.36 -2.69
C MET A 374 3.57 7.30 -3.52
N GLY A 375 2.99 8.07 -4.45
CA GLY A 375 3.74 9.11 -5.17
C GLY A 375 4.11 10.31 -4.29
N LEU A 376 3.76 10.30 -3.00
CA LEU A 376 4.24 11.25 -2.01
C LEU A 376 5.16 10.59 -0.99
N THR A 377 4.90 9.33 -0.61
CA THR A 377 5.62 8.63 0.47
C THR A 377 6.87 7.86 0.04
N GLN A 378 6.93 7.37 -1.21
CA GLN A 378 8.03 6.55 -1.74
C GLN A 378 9.11 7.41 -2.43
N HIS A 379 9.63 8.38 -1.67
CA HIS A 379 10.74 9.26 -2.02
C HIS A 379 11.73 9.32 -0.86
N ARG A 380 12.97 9.73 -1.11
CA ARG A 380 13.98 9.91 -0.04
C ARG A 380 13.59 10.97 0.98
N HIS A 381 12.89 11.99 0.53
CA HIS A 381 12.27 13.02 1.36
C HIS A 381 10.77 12.76 1.60
N GLY A 382 10.32 11.49 1.54
CA GLY A 382 8.90 11.13 1.66
C GLY A 382 8.24 11.56 2.98
N THR A 383 8.98 11.59 4.08
CA THR A 383 8.50 12.13 5.37
C THR A 383 8.25 13.64 5.26
N GLU A 384 9.18 14.38 4.65
CA GLU A 384 9.09 15.83 4.48
C GLU A 384 7.97 16.22 3.51
N ASN A 385 7.76 15.42 2.45
CA ASN A 385 6.62 15.56 1.55
C ASN A 385 5.28 15.53 2.32
N VAL A 386 5.08 14.53 3.19
CA VAL A 386 3.87 14.42 4.01
C VAL A 386 3.74 15.62 4.96
N GLN A 387 4.84 16.05 5.54
CA GLN A 387 4.88 17.21 6.44
C GLN A 387 4.56 18.52 5.72
N MET A 388 5.03 18.71 4.48
CA MET A 388 4.70 19.88 3.67
C MET A 388 3.22 19.95 3.29
N LEU A 389 2.60 18.81 2.97
CA LEU A 389 1.15 18.76 2.77
C LEU A 389 0.41 19.12 4.07
N CYS A 390 0.91 18.64 5.21
CA CYS A 390 0.36 19.02 6.51
C CYS A 390 0.51 20.53 6.78
N ASN A 391 1.67 21.13 6.51
CA ASN A 391 1.89 22.58 6.66
C ASN A 391 0.86 23.38 5.85
N LEU A 392 0.64 23.03 4.59
CA LEU A 392 -0.36 23.68 3.74
C LEU A 392 -1.74 23.67 4.39
N LEU A 393 -2.16 22.53 4.94
CA LEU A 393 -3.46 22.41 5.62
C LEU A 393 -3.49 23.22 6.92
N LEU A 394 -2.39 23.26 7.69
CA LEU A 394 -2.27 24.02 8.93
C LEU A 394 -2.37 25.54 8.71
N MET A 395 -1.82 26.09 7.62
CA MET A 395 -1.90 27.52 7.29
C MET A 395 -3.34 28.07 7.29
N ARG A 396 -4.32 27.20 7.06
CA ARG A 396 -5.73 27.52 6.85
C ARG A 396 -6.66 26.83 7.84
N GLY A 397 -6.11 26.23 8.90
CA GLY A 397 -6.91 25.55 9.92
C GLY A 397 -7.70 24.35 9.41
N ASN A 398 -7.22 23.67 8.36
CA ASN A 398 -7.89 22.53 7.71
C ASN A 398 -7.69 21.20 8.46
N ILE A 399 -7.46 21.23 9.76
CA ILE A 399 -7.40 20.04 10.62
C ILE A 399 -8.37 20.21 11.78
N GLY A 400 -9.15 19.15 12.05
CA GLY A 400 -10.22 19.15 13.03
C GLY A 400 -11.41 20.04 12.67
N LYS A 401 -11.71 20.11 11.37
CA LYS A 401 -12.84 20.84 10.78
C LYS A 401 -13.62 19.87 9.87
N PRO A 402 -14.96 19.78 9.95
CA PRO A 402 -15.74 18.94 9.03
C PRO A 402 -15.46 19.29 7.57
N GLY A 403 -15.32 18.27 6.71
CA GLY A 403 -15.00 18.46 5.30
C GLY A 403 -13.54 18.81 5.00
N ALA A 404 -12.67 18.78 6.00
CA ALA A 404 -11.26 19.10 5.86
C ALA A 404 -10.38 18.06 6.57
N GLY A 405 -9.13 17.95 6.12
CA GLY A 405 -8.15 17.12 6.81
C GLY A 405 -7.14 16.49 5.89
N ILE A 406 -6.26 15.69 6.49
CA ILE A 406 -5.24 14.93 5.79
C ILE A 406 -5.71 13.48 5.58
N SER A 407 -5.59 12.99 4.34
CA SER A 407 -6.16 11.73 3.86
C SER A 407 -5.10 10.87 3.16
N PRO A 408 -4.32 10.05 3.90
CA PRO A 408 -3.44 9.04 3.32
C PRO A 408 -4.27 7.90 2.72
N LEU A 409 -4.24 7.76 1.40
CA LEU A 409 -4.95 6.70 0.67
C LEU A 409 -4.11 5.41 0.67
N ARG A 410 -4.22 4.65 1.76
CA ARG A 410 -3.51 3.37 1.92
C ARG A 410 -3.97 2.30 0.92
N GLY A 411 -3.07 1.36 0.65
CA GLY A 411 -3.25 0.33 -0.37
C GLY A 411 -3.92 -0.95 0.12
N HIS A 412 -3.20 -1.74 0.92
CA HIS A 412 -3.65 -3.06 1.39
C HIS A 412 -4.78 -2.96 2.40
N SER A 413 -5.77 -3.86 2.27
CA SER A 413 -7.04 -3.88 2.99
C SER A 413 -7.01 -3.72 4.51
N ASN A 414 -5.90 -4.09 5.18
CA ASN A 414 -5.79 -4.02 6.63
C ASN A 414 -4.41 -3.54 7.12
N VAL A 415 -3.59 -2.93 6.26
CA VAL A 415 -2.22 -2.54 6.65
C VAL A 415 -2.18 -1.61 7.88
N GLN A 416 -3.22 -0.78 8.06
CA GLN A 416 -3.32 0.06 9.25
C GLN A 416 -3.66 -0.74 10.50
N GLY A 417 -4.59 -1.68 10.38
CA GLY A 417 -5.08 -2.48 11.49
C GLY A 417 -4.02 -3.33 12.16
N GLN A 418 -3.12 -3.91 11.36
CA GLN A 418 -2.02 -4.74 11.83
C GLN A 418 -1.13 -3.99 12.83
N ARG A 419 -0.77 -2.77 12.48
CA ARG A 419 0.03 -1.89 13.35
C ARG A 419 -0.73 -1.47 14.59
N THR A 420 -2.02 -1.19 14.45
CA THR A 420 -2.89 -0.84 15.58
C THR A 420 -2.95 -1.96 16.64
N VAL A 421 -2.80 -3.23 16.25
CA VAL A 421 -2.81 -4.39 17.18
C VAL A 421 -1.42 -4.97 17.46
N GLY A 422 -0.36 -4.19 17.24
CA GLY A 422 0.99 -4.50 17.74
C GLY A 422 1.98 -5.10 16.74
N ILE A 423 1.66 -5.16 15.44
CA ILE A 423 2.68 -5.43 14.41
C ILE A 423 3.56 -4.19 14.27
N SER A 424 4.73 -4.21 14.89
CA SER A 424 5.77 -3.20 14.72
C SER A 424 7.10 -3.68 15.25
N GLU A 425 8.15 -3.29 14.56
CA GLU A 425 9.56 -3.34 14.93
C GLU A 425 9.94 -2.33 16.02
N LYS A 426 9.10 -1.32 16.28
CA LYS A 426 9.34 -0.24 17.24
C LYS A 426 8.66 -0.55 18.58
N PRO A 427 9.41 -0.93 19.63
CA PRO A 427 8.86 -1.35 20.91
C PRO A 427 8.02 -0.25 21.59
N GLU A 428 8.36 1.02 21.40
CA GLU A 428 7.67 2.17 21.97
C GLU A 428 6.23 2.36 21.46
N LEU A 429 5.87 1.72 20.34
CA LEU A 429 4.52 1.76 19.76
C LEU A 429 3.60 0.65 20.29
N VAL A 430 4.12 -0.24 21.13
CA VAL A 430 3.45 -1.47 21.55
C VAL A 430 3.35 -1.52 23.07
N PRO A 431 2.20 -1.94 23.66
CA PRO A 431 2.00 -1.94 25.10
C PRO A 431 2.68 -3.16 25.77
N LEU A 432 4.01 -3.25 25.66
CA LEU A 432 4.80 -4.40 26.11
C LEU A 432 4.61 -4.70 27.59
N ASP A 433 4.52 -3.69 28.46
CA ASP A 433 4.27 -3.91 29.90
C ASP A 433 2.92 -4.59 30.15
N LYS A 434 1.87 -4.24 29.39
CA LYS A 434 0.58 -4.93 29.49
C LYS A 434 0.69 -6.37 29.02
N PHE A 435 1.42 -6.63 27.94
CA PHE A 435 1.63 -8.00 27.45
C PHE A 435 2.34 -8.86 28.49
N ARG A 436 3.38 -8.31 29.15
CA ARG A 436 4.05 -8.97 30.26
C ARG A 436 3.07 -9.32 31.37
N ASP A 437 2.32 -8.34 31.84
CA ASP A 437 1.44 -8.48 32.99
C ASP A 437 0.24 -9.41 32.70
N PHE A 438 -0.28 -9.42 31.47
CA PHE A 438 -1.43 -10.25 31.08
C PHE A 438 -1.06 -11.68 30.70
N TYR A 439 0.09 -11.87 30.07
CA TYR A 439 0.46 -13.14 29.43
C TYR A 439 1.66 -13.84 30.08
N GLY A 440 2.29 -13.23 31.09
CA GLY A 440 3.29 -13.89 31.93
C GLY A 440 4.60 -14.25 31.22
N PHE A 441 5.04 -13.41 30.28
CA PHE A 441 6.35 -13.53 29.60
C PHE A 441 7.06 -12.17 29.58
N GLU A 442 8.38 -12.14 29.42
CA GLU A 442 9.10 -10.86 29.24
C GLU A 442 9.22 -10.52 27.74
N PRO A 443 8.57 -9.46 27.24
CA PRO A 443 8.65 -9.10 25.83
C PRO A 443 10.00 -8.45 25.51
N PRO A 444 10.59 -8.71 24.32
CA PRO A 444 11.81 -8.04 23.89
C PRO A 444 11.60 -6.53 23.79
N ARG A 445 12.59 -5.76 24.26
CA ARG A 445 12.57 -4.28 24.31
C ARG A 445 13.49 -3.64 23.29
N ASP A 446 14.32 -4.43 22.60
CA ASP A 446 15.17 -3.94 21.53
C ASP A 446 14.32 -3.63 20.29
N LYS A 447 14.73 -2.62 19.53
CA LYS A 447 14.18 -2.34 18.19
C LYS A 447 14.42 -3.57 17.30
N GLY A 448 13.37 -4.03 16.63
CA GLY A 448 13.46 -5.05 15.59
C GLY A 448 13.84 -4.47 14.23
N LEU A 449 13.97 -5.36 13.25
CA LEU A 449 14.24 -4.99 11.85
C LEU A 449 12.97 -4.54 11.13
N ASP A 450 13.04 -3.41 10.41
CA ASP A 450 12.09 -3.07 9.36
C ASP A 450 12.35 -3.85 8.05
N THR A 451 11.55 -3.62 7.01
CA THR A 451 11.69 -4.32 5.72
C THR A 451 13.08 -4.12 5.08
N VAL A 452 13.66 -2.93 5.17
CA VAL A 452 14.96 -2.69 4.54
C VAL A 452 16.07 -3.30 5.38
N GLU A 453 16.03 -3.12 6.70
CA GLU A 453 16.97 -3.77 7.62
C GLU A 453 16.89 -5.30 7.55
N THR A 454 15.70 -5.86 7.25
CA THR A 454 15.51 -7.28 6.94
C THR A 454 16.25 -7.68 5.66
N CYS A 455 16.14 -6.91 4.58
CA CYS A 455 16.88 -7.18 3.34
C CYS A 455 18.39 -7.09 3.56
N GLU A 456 18.87 -6.08 4.29
CA GLU A 456 20.28 -5.94 4.67
C GLU A 456 20.75 -7.18 5.46
N GLY A 457 19.98 -7.59 6.46
CA GLY A 457 20.28 -8.76 7.29
C GLY A 457 20.25 -10.08 6.52
N VAL A 458 19.42 -10.21 5.48
CA VAL A 458 19.45 -11.37 4.58
C VAL A 458 20.72 -11.34 3.72
N ILE A 459 21.06 -10.18 3.13
CA ILE A 459 22.23 -10.04 2.24
C ILE A 459 23.54 -10.29 2.97
N ASP A 460 23.69 -9.80 4.20
CA ASP A 460 24.91 -9.95 5.00
C ASP A 460 24.94 -11.21 5.88
N GLY A 461 23.85 -11.97 5.92
CA GLY A 461 23.76 -13.26 6.63
C GLY A 461 23.44 -13.17 8.12
N ARG A 462 23.03 -12.01 8.65
CA ARG A 462 22.53 -11.88 10.04
C ARG A 462 21.13 -12.46 10.26
N VAL A 463 20.31 -12.54 9.21
CA VAL A 463 18.99 -13.17 9.26
C VAL A 463 19.12 -14.64 8.90
N HIS A 464 18.65 -15.51 9.79
CA HIS A 464 18.71 -16.97 9.65
C HIS A 464 17.33 -17.60 9.45
N GLY A 465 16.26 -16.93 9.87
CA GLY A 465 14.90 -17.44 9.74
C GLY A 465 13.93 -16.38 9.21
N PHE A 466 13.00 -16.79 8.35
CA PHE A 466 11.90 -15.94 7.88
C PHE A 466 10.58 -16.71 7.94
N VAL A 467 9.62 -16.17 8.69
CA VAL A 467 8.24 -16.66 8.75
C VAL A 467 7.34 -15.56 8.17
N GLY A 468 6.66 -15.85 7.08
CA GLY A 468 5.78 -14.90 6.39
C GLY A 468 4.30 -15.22 6.63
N LEU A 469 3.55 -14.27 7.20
CA LEU A 469 2.08 -14.28 7.20
C LEU A 469 1.57 -13.60 5.93
N GLY A 470 1.59 -14.37 4.85
CA GLY A 470 1.28 -13.94 3.49
C GLY A 470 2.34 -13.01 2.89
N GLY A 471 2.06 -12.60 1.65
CA GLY A 471 2.91 -11.68 0.90
C GLY A 471 3.72 -12.38 -0.19
N ASN A 472 4.51 -11.58 -0.88
CA ASN A 472 5.45 -12.01 -1.90
C ASN A 472 6.72 -11.15 -1.69
N PHE A 473 7.31 -11.31 -0.50
CA PHE A 473 8.30 -10.37 0.07
C PHE A 473 9.47 -10.16 -0.88
N VAL A 474 10.14 -11.24 -1.29
CA VAL A 474 11.33 -11.20 -2.14
C VAL A 474 11.06 -10.49 -3.47
N ARG A 475 9.85 -10.63 -4.01
CA ARG A 475 9.44 -9.97 -5.26
C ARG A 475 9.06 -8.49 -5.06
N ALA A 476 8.60 -8.12 -3.88
CA ALA A 476 8.09 -6.79 -3.58
C ALA A 476 9.18 -5.79 -3.16
N VAL A 477 10.29 -6.28 -2.62
CA VAL A 477 11.38 -5.45 -2.08
C VAL A 477 12.33 -4.91 -3.16
N PRO A 478 13.05 -3.80 -2.88
CA PRO A 478 14.23 -3.37 -3.64
C PRO A 478 15.34 -4.43 -3.66
N GLU A 479 16.38 -4.19 -4.45
CA GLU A 479 17.60 -5.01 -4.47
C GLU A 479 17.35 -6.51 -4.69
N THR A 480 16.33 -6.81 -5.52
CA THR A 480 15.81 -8.17 -5.69
C THR A 480 16.90 -9.19 -6.04
N GLY A 481 17.88 -8.81 -6.87
CA GLY A 481 18.96 -9.73 -7.29
C GLY A 481 19.84 -10.22 -6.14
N LEU A 482 20.29 -9.31 -5.26
CA LEU A 482 21.12 -9.70 -4.11
C LEU A 482 20.29 -10.41 -3.05
N VAL A 483 19.06 -9.94 -2.80
CA VAL A 483 18.14 -10.56 -1.84
C VAL A 483 17.83 -12.01 -2.26
N GLU A 484 17.42 -12.25 -3.52
CA GLU A 484 17.13 -13.61 -4.01
C GLU A 484 18.32 -14.56 -3.88
N LYS A 485 19.53 -14.08 -4.17
CA LYS A 485 20.75 -14.87 -4.04
C LYS A 485 21.02 -15.24 -2.58
N ALA A 486 20.92 -14.28 -1.67
CA ALA A 486 21.24 -14.48 -0.26
C ALA A 486 20.14 -15.23 0.51
N TRP A 487 18.88 -15.08 0.10
CA TRP A 487 17.71 -15.74 0.71
C TRP A 487 17.84 -17.27 0.79
N ARG A 488 18.54 -17.87 -0.18
CA ARG A 488 18.78 -19.32 -0.23
C ARG A 488 19.65 -19.85 0.91
N ASN A 489 20.31 -18.95 1.64
CA ASN A 489 21.15 -19.29 2.79
C ASN A 489 20.38 -19.30 4.12
N LEU A 490 19.12 -18.83 4.15
CA LEU A 490 18.27 -18.91 5.33
C LEU A 490 18.18 -20.35 5.84
N ASP A 491 18.35 -20.53 7.14
CA ASP A 491 18.20 -21.83 7.80
C ASP A 491 16.74 -22.29 7.80
N LEU A 492 15.81 -21.34 7.96
CA LEU A 492 14.37 -21.60 7.93
C LEU A 492 13.62 -20.56 7.09
N HIS A 493 12.74 -21.02 6.20
CA HIS A 493 11.83 -20.18 5.42
C HIS A 493 10.41 -20.78 5.45
N VAL A 494 9.45 -20.06 6.02
CA VAL A 494 8.06 -20.52 6.15
C VAL A 494 7.15 -19.49 5.53
N GLU A 495 6.25 -19.91 4.65
CA GLU A 495 5.28 -19.02 3.99
C GLU A 495 3.86 -19.51 4.26
N ILE A 496 3.03 -18.66 4.86
CA ILE A 496 1.60 -18.90 5.04
C ILE A 496 0.86 -18.19 3.91
N ALA A 497 0.23 -18.91 2.99
CA ALA A 497 -0.28 -18.30 1.76
C ALA A 497 -1.55 -18.95 1.20
N THR A 498 -2.28 -18.23 0.37
CA THR A 498 -3.48 -18.76 -0.30
C THR A 498 -3.19 -19.30 -1.71
N LYS A 499 -2.13 -18.79 -2.37
CA LYS A 499 -1.75 -19.08 -3.76
C LYS A 499 -0.24 -19.10 -3.93
N LEU A 500 0.26 -19.87 -4.90
CA LEU A 500 1.68 -19.92 -5.24
C LEU A 500 2.17 -18.56 -5.80
N ASN A 501 3.31 -18.07 -5.32
CA ASN A 501 3.95 -16.87 -5.85
C ASN A 501 5.48 -17.03 -5.89
N ARG A 502 6.18 -16.00 -6.40
CA ARG A 502 7.63 -16.01 -6.60
C ARG A 502 8.43 -16.33 -5.34
N SER A 503 8.08 -15.73 -4.21
CA SER A 503 8.84 -15.90 -2.97
C SER A 503 8.88 -17.36 -2.52
N HIS A 504 7.82 -18.12 -2.78
CA HIS A 504 7.73 -19.54 -2.42
C HIS A 504 8.68 -20.44 -3.24
N LEU A 505 9.26 -19.95 -4.32
CA LEU A 505 10.22 -20.68 -5.16
C LEU A 505 11.67 -20.42 -4.75
N ILE A 506 11.92 -19.37 -3.96
CA ILE A 506 13.24 -19.04 -3.44
C ILE A 506 13.45 -19.78 -2.12
N ALA A 507 13.63 -21.09 -2.20
CA ALA A 507 13.77 -21.93 -1.01
C ALA A 507 15.08 -21.64 -0.24
N GLY A 508 14.95 -21.61 1.09
CA GLY A 508 16.07 -21.69 2.04
C GLY A 508 16.52 -23.15 2.26
N LYS A 509 17.27 -23.41 3.33
CA LYS A 509 17.74 -24.77 3.67
C LYS A 509 16.59 -25.68 4.10
N VAL A 510 15.69 -25.16 4.94
CA VAL A 510 14.43 -25.80 5.33
C VAL A 510 13.30 -24.86 4.92
N THR A 511 12.39 -25.34 4.07
CA THR A 511 11.29 -24.50 3.56
C THR A 511 9.94 -25.18 3.65
N TYR A 512 8.95 -24.44 4.16
CA TYR A 512 7.56 -24.88 4.26
C TYR A 512 6.61 -23.88 3.61
N LEU A 513 5.61 -24.40 2.91
CA LEU A 513 4.49 -23.65 2.35
C LEU A 513 3.21 -24.14 3.02
N LEU A 514 2.60 -23.27 3.83
CA LEU A 514 1.45 -23.57 4.68
C LEU A 514 0.20 -22.90 4.10
N PRO A 515 -0.71 -23.65 3.46
CA PRO A 515 -1.88 -23.05 2.85
C PRO A 515 -2.92 -22.62 3.89
N CYS A 516 -3.46 -21.41 3.73
CA CYS A 516 -4.46 -20.88 4.66
C CYS A 516 -5.80 -20.55 3.98
N LEU A 517 -6.82 -20.41 4.83
CA LEU A 517 -8.11 -19.87 4.42
C LEU A 517 -7.98 -18.42 3.96
N SER A 518 -8.68 -18.09 2.88
CA SER A 518 -8.97 -16.70 2.53
C SER A 518 -10.07 -16.17 3.42
N ARG A 519 -10.08 -14.85 3.65
CA ARG A 519 -11.15 -14.16 4.38
C ARG A 519 -12.53 -14.21 3.70
N LEU A 520 -12.60 -14.73 2.48
CA LEU A 520 -13.86 -15.02 1.79
C LEU A 520 -14.50 -16.33 2.28
N GLU A 521 -13.71 -17.24 2.83
CA GLU A 521 -14.12 -18.58 3.22
C GLU A 521 -14.75 -18.63 4.61
N LYS A 522 -15.62 -19.61 4.79
CA LYS A 522 -16.23 -19.92 6.06
C LYS A 522 -15.19 -20.62 6.93
N ASP A 523 -14.94 -20.03 8.08
CA ASP A 523 -14.19 -20.67 9.16
C ASP A 523 -15.17 -21.16 10.22
N VAL A 524 -15.10 -22.43 10.59
CA VAL A 524 -15.98 -23.05 11.60
C VAL A 524 -15.09 -23.68 12.65
N GLN A 525 -15.23 -23.19 13.87
CA GLN A 525 -14.45 -23.61 15.04
C GLN A 525 -15.41 -24.16 16.11
N ALA A 526 -14.91 -24.50 17.29
CA ALA A 526 -15.70 -25.16 18.32
C ALA A 526 -16.96 -24.36 18.75
N SER A 527 -16.88 -23.02 18.78
CA SER A 527 -18.04 -22.16 19.09
C SER A 527 -18.97 -21.88 17.90
N GLY A 528 -18.65 -22.41 16.71
CA GLY A 528 -19.41 -22.20 15.47
C GLY A 528 -18.67 -21.34 14.44
N PRO A 529 -19.40 -20.69 13.50
CA PRO A 529 -18.80 -19.84 12.48
C PRO A 529 -18.03 -18.66 13.08
N GLN A 530 -16.79 -18.46 12.62
CA GLN A 530 -15.92 -17.38 13.07
C GLN A 530 -15.78 -16.30 12.00
N TRP A 531 -15.60 -15.05 12.46
CA TRP A 531 -15.43 -13.88 11.61
C TRP A 531 -14.32 -12.98 12.13
N VAL A 532 -13.74 -12.23 11.20
CA VAL A 532 -12.55 -11.41 11.45
C VAL A 532 -12.83 -9.92 11.24
N SER A 533 -11.94 -9.08 11.75
CA SER A 533 -12.05 -7.61 11.67
C SER A 533 -10.88 -6.97 10.91
N MET A 534 -11.16 -5.81 10.30
CA MET A 534 -10.21 -4.99 9.53
C MET A 534 -10.31 -3.51 9.89
N GLU A 535 -9.21 -2.78 9.87
CA GLU A 535 -9.16 -1.32 9.90
C GLU A 535 -8.85 -0.76 8.51
N ASP A 536 -9.72 0.14 8.03
CA ASP A 536 -9.60 0.79 6.72
C ASP A 536 -8.72 2.06 6.75
N SER A 537 -8.55 2.71 5.59
CA SER A 537 -7.73 3.93 5.45
C SER A 537 -8.25 5.15 6.24
N THR A 538 -9.50 5.14 6.71
CA THR A 538 -10.10 6.23 7.50
C THR A 538 -10.11 5.92 9.01
N ALA A 539 -9.33 4.92 9.42
CA ALA A 539 -9.24 4.46 10.81
C ALA A 539 -10.57 3.94 11.36
N CYS A 540 -11.41 3.36 10.49
CA CYS A 540 -12.64 2.69 10.85
C CYS A 540 -12.44 1.18 10.88
N ILE A 541 -12.90 0.54 11.96
CA ILE A 541 -12.86 -0.91 12.16
C ILE A 541 -14.18 -1.52 11.67
N HIS A 542 -14.08 -2.57 10.85
CA HIS A 542 -15.20 -3.28 10.25
C HIS A 542 -15.12 -4.77 10.51
N GLY A 543 -16.28 -5.40 10.74
CA GLY A 543 -16.42 -6.84 10.60
C GLY A 543 -16.36 -7.30 9.14
N SER A 544 -15.79 -8.49 8.93
CA SER A 544 -15.66 -9.16 7.63
C SER A 544 -16.16 -10.60 7.71
N PHE A 545 -17.28 -10.85 7.05
CA PHE A 545 -18.04 -12.09 7.17
C PHE A 545 -17.83 -13.01 5.95
N GLY A 546 -16.82 -13.88 6.03
CA GLY A 546 -16.56 -14.92 5.03
C GLY A 546 -17.66 -15.99 5.03
N SER A 547 -18.05 -16.47 3.85
CA SER A 547 -19.14 -17.44 3.72
C SER A 547 -18.93 -18.49 2.62
N ARG A 548 -17.80 -18.49 1.94
CA ARG A 548 -17.51 -19.43 0.85
C ARG A 548 -17.03 -20.78 1.37
N PRO A 549 -17.33 -21.89 0.68
CA PRO A 549 -16.79 -23.19 1.07
C PRO A 549 -15.27 -23.18 0.96
N LYS A 550 -14.60 -23.98 1.79
CA LYS A 550 -13.15 -24.12 1.77
C LYS A 550 -12.70 -24.75 0.43
N PRO A 551 -11.63 -24.25 -0.20
CA PRO A 551 -11.07 -24.85 -1.42
C PRO A 551 -10.56 -26.29 -1.27
N SER A 552 -10.19 -26.68 -0.05
CA SER A 552 -9.71 -28.01 0.35
C SER A 552 -10.07 -28.24 1.82
N GLU A 553 -10.30 -29.49 2.22
CA GLU A 553 -10.57 -29.88 3.61
C GLU A 553 -9.34 -29.72 4.52
N HIS A 554 -8.14 -29.73 3.94
CA HIS A 554 -6.88 -29.60 4.67
C HIS A 554 -6.54 -28.16 5.07
N LEU A 555 -7.32 -27.16 4.65
CA LEU A 555 -7.02 -25.75 4.93
C LEU A 555 -7.38 -25.34 6.37
N MET A 556 -6.41 -24.70 7.02
CA MET A 556 -6.55 -24.08 8.34
C MET A 556 -6.67 -22.55 8.22
N SER A 557 -7.31 -21.91 9.20
CA SER A 557 -7.36 -20.45 9.29
C SER A 557 -6.01 -19.86 9.72
N GLU A 558 -5.74 -18.59 9.40
CA GLU A 558 -4.52 -17.91 9.88
C GLU A 558 -4.40 -17.98 11.42
N PRO A 559 -5.45 -17.70 12.23
CA PRO A 559 -5.40 -17.89 13.69
C PRO A 559 -5.01 -19.31 14.12
N SER A 560 -5.55 -20.34 13.46
CA SER A 560 -5.24 -21.74 13.79
C SER A 560 -3.76 -22.06 13.50
N ILE A 561 -3.25 -21.65 12.33
CA ILE A 561 -1.85 -21.87 11.96
C ILE A 561 -0.91 -21.18 12.95
N VAL A 562 -1.22 -19.92 13.32
CA VAL A 562 -0.42 -19.17 14.30
C VAL A 562 -0.44 -19.82 15.68
N ALA A 563 -1.60 -20.28 16.15
CA ALA A 563 -1.74 -20.99 17.40
C ALA A 563 -0.92 -22.29 17.43
N GLU A 564 -0.98 -23.10 16.37
CA GLU A 564 -0.21 -24.35 16.29
C GLU A 564 1.29 -24.10 16.21
N LEU A 565 1.75 -23.10 15.45
CA LEU A 565 3.15 -22.69 15.44
C LEU A 565 3.61 -22.23 16.84
N ALA A 566 2.78 -21.46 17.54
CA ALA A 566 3.08 -21.01 18.89
C ALA A 566 3.18 -22.18 19.88
N LYS A 567 2.20 -23.10 19.88
CA LYS A 567 2.23 -24.32 20.70
C LYS A 567 3.45 -25.18 20.38
N ALA A 568 3.77 -25.34 19.10
CA ALA A 568 4.91 -26.13 18.68
C ALA A 568 6.26 -25.48 18.99
N THR A 569 6.34 -24.17 19.24
CA THR A 569 7.62 -23.44 19.40
C THR A 569 7.87 -22.94 20.83
N VAL A 570 6.84 -22.36 21.46
CA VAL A 570 6.93 -21.60 22.72
C VAL A 570 6.00 -22.13 23.81
N ALA A 571 5.65 -23.42 23.75
CA ALA A 571 4.86 -24.08 24.79
C ALA A 571 5.43 -23.80 26.19
N GLY A 572 4.53 -23.45 27.13
CA GLY A 572 4.89 -23.17 28.52
C GLY A 572 5.59 -21.82 28.78
N LYS A 573 5.84 -20.99 27.75
CA LYS A 573 6.49 -19.67 27.91
C LYS A 573 5.53 -18.51 28.18
N SER A 574 4.22 -18.74 28.09
CA SER A 574 3.19 -17.73 28.36
C SER A 574 1.90 -18.40 28.85
N SER A 575 0.96 -17.61 29.38
CA SER A 575 -0.36 -18.05 29.81
C SER A 575 -1.44 -17.98 28.71
N ILE A 576 -1.05 -17.71 27.45
CA ILE A 576 -2.02 -17.54 26.36
C ILE A 576 -2.75 -18.87 26.09
N PRO A 577 -4.09 -18.91 26.17
CA PRO A 577 -4.87 -20.11 25.89
C PRO A 577 -5.16 -20.19 24.38
N TRP A 578 -4.17 -20.58 23.60
CA TRP A 578 -4.23 -20.59 22.12
C TRP A 578 -5.45 -21.34 21.57
N ASP A 579 -5.78 -22.50 22.13
CA ASP A 579 -6.91 -23.32 21.68
C ASP A 579 -8.27 -22.64 21.95
N ASP A 580 -8.39 -21.97 23.09
CA ASP A 580 -9.60 -21.22 23.44
C ASP A 580 -9.81 -20.02 22.50
N TRP A 581 -8.73 -19.34 22.13
CA TRP A 581 -8.77 -18.23 21.19
C TRP A 581 -9.15 -18.69 19.78
N VAL A 582 -8.63 -19.82 19.33
CA VAL A 582 -9.03 -20.41 18.04
C VAL A 582 -10.48 -20.89 18.08
N ALA A 583 -10.91 -21.46 19.20
CA ALA A 583 -12.28 -21.93 19.39
C ALA A 583 -13.32 -20.81 19.26
N ASP A 584 -12.98 -19.58 19.67
CA ASP A 584 -13.87 -18.41 19.67
C ASP A 584 -13.10 -17.07 19.50
N TYR A 585 -13.22 -16.46 18.33
CA TYR A 585 -12.54 -15.21 17.99
C TYR A 585 -13.05 -13.99 18.78
N SER A 586 -14.20 -14.09 19.44
CA SER A 586 -14.64 -13.03 20.36
C SER A 586 -13.65 -12.86 21.52
N ARG A 587 -13.02 -13.94 21.98
CA ARG A 587 -11.98 -13.90 23.03
C ARG A 587 -10.73 -13.17 22.57
N ILE A 588 -10.32 -13.35 21.32
CA ILE A 588 -9.20 -12.59 20.74
C ILE A 588 -9.53 -11.09 20.72
N ARG A 589 -10.77 -10.73 20.36
CA ARG A 589 -11.22 -9.33 20.36
C ARG A 589 -11.32 -8.73 21.77
N ASP A 590 -11.74 -9.50 22.77
CA ASP A 590 -11.72 -9.07 24.17
C ASP A 590 -10.29 -8.77 24.64
N GLU A 591 -9.31 -9.59 24.22
CA GLU A 591 -7.89 -9.39 24.55
C GLU A 591 -7.28 -8.20 23.78
N ILE A 592 -7.67 -7.98 22.52
CA ILE A 592 -7.34 -6.74 21.79
C ILE A 592 -7.90 -5.52 22.53
N GLU A 593 -9.16 -5.56 22.97
CA GLU A 593 -9.77 -4.49 23.75
C GLU A 593 -9.02 -4.23 25.06
N ARG A 594 -8.68 -5.29 25.80
CA ARG A 594 -7.95 -5.20 27.07
C ARG A 594 -6.57 -4.56 26.88
N CYS A 595 -5.87 -4.88 25.80
CA CYS A 595 -4.57 -4.30 25.48
C CYS A 595 -4.67 -2.85 24.97
N PHE A 596 -5.67 -2.56 24.13
CA PHE A 596 -5.84 -1.29 23.42
C PHE A 596 -7.22 -0.63 23.70
N PRO A 597 -7.59 -0.37 24.98
CA PRO A 597 -8.96 0.00 25.35
C PRO A 597 -9.39 1.36 24.80
N ALA A 598 -8.44 2.27 24.56
CA ALA A 598 -8.72 3.59 23.98
C ALA A 598 -9.22 3.51 22.53
N HIS A 599 -8.96 2.42 21.82
CA HIS A 599 -9.34 2.23 20.42
C HIS A 599 -10.49 1.25 20.26
N PHE A 600 -10.55 0.22 21.09
CA PHE A 600 -11.43 -0.94 20.91
C PHE A 600 -12.48 -1.11 22.01
N LYS A 601 -12.76 -0.10 22.84
CA LYS A 601 -13.84 -0.17 23.83
C LYS A 601 -15.12 -0.77 23.23
N ASP A 602 -15.70 -1.76 23.93
CA ASP A 602 -16.88 -2.54 23.55
C ASP A 602 -16.71 -3.26 22.19
N PHE A 603 -15.55 -3.87 21.92
CA PHE A 603 -15.17 -4.35 20.58
C PHE A 603 -16.20 -5.33 20.04
N ASN A 604 -16.47 -6.42 20.75
CA ASN A 604 -17.42 -7.44 20.28
C ASN A 604 -18.83 -6.88 20.00
N LYS A 605 -19.27 -5.87 20.77
CA LYS A 605 -20.56 -5.21 20.56
C LYS A 605 -20.54 -4.32 19.30
N ARG A 606 -19.46 -3.56 19.09
CA ARG A 606 -19.33 -2.62 17.96
C ARG A 606 -18.88 -3.30 16.65
N PHE A 607 -18.33 -4.51 16.73
CA PHE A 607 -17.91 -5.33 15.60
C PHE A 607 -19.02 -5.52 14.54
N LEU A 608 -20.29 -5.55 14.97
CA LEU A 608 -21.47 -5.69 14.13
C LEU A 608 -22.10 -4.37 13.68
N THR A 609 -21.53 -3.21 14.04
CA THR A 609 -22.07 -1.91 13.67
C THR A 609 -21.98 -1.69 12.15
N PRO A 610 -23.11 -1.41 11.45
CA PRO A 610 -23.08 -1.06 10.04
C PRO A 610 -22.19 0.18 9.80
N GLY A 611 -21.29 0.09 8.82
CA GLY A 611 -20.31 1.16 8.55
C GLY A 611 -19.12 1.18 9.51
N GLY A 612 -19.05 0.23 10.43
CA GLY A 612 -17.94 0.05 11.35
C GLY A 612 -17.93 1.07 12.49
N PHE A 613 -16.79 1.14 13.18
CA PHE A 613 -16.58 2.10 14.25
C PHE A 613 -15.19 2.73 14.17
N HIS A 614 -15.12 4.05 14.36
CA HIS A 614 -13.86 4.78 14.26
C HIS A 614 -13.05 4.73 15.55
N ARG A 615 -11.72 4.73 15.39
CA ARG A 615 -10.79 5.12 16.46
C ARG A 615 -10.99 6.58 16.83
N ASP A 616 -10.71 6.91 18.09
CA ASP A 616 -10.72 8.29 18.55
C ASP A 616 -9.46 9.03 18.10
N ILE A 617 -9.51 9.63 16.90
CA ILE A 617 -8.41 10.40 16.34
C ILE A 617 -8.40 11.80 16.96
N LYS A 618 -7.58 12.01 17.99
CA LYS A 618 -7.51 13.29 18.74
C LYS A 618 -7.21 14.50 17.87
N ALA A 619 -6.37 14.35 16.83
CA ALA A 619 -6.06 15.41 15.89
C ALA A 619 -7.29 15.93 15.10
N SER A 620 -8.30 15.09 14.84
CA SER A 620 -9.56 15.53 14.20
C SER A 620 -10.46 16.35 15.13
N LYS A 621 -10.04 16.53 16.39
CA LYS A 621 -10.69 17.40 17.39
C LYS A 621 -9.75 18.51 17.87
N ARG A 622 -8.65 18.75 17.15
CA ARG A 622 -7.57 19.69 17.52
C ARG A 622 -6.97 19.44 18.90
N VAL A 623 -7.01 18.17 19.34
CA VAL A 623 -6.32 17.71 20.55
C VAL A 623 -5.01 17.08 20.11
N TRP A 624 -3.91 17.80 20.30
CA TRP A 624 -2.60 17.42 19.77
C TRP A 624 -1.85 16.52 20.74
N GLN A 625 -1.49 15.32 20.27
CA GLN A 625 -0.70 14.35 21.04
C GLN A 625 0.81 14.49 20.79
N THR A 626 1.24 15.61 20.20
CA THR A 626 2.64 16.01 20.11
C THR A 626 3.21 16.36 21.49
N PRO A 627 4.54 16.35 21.67
CA PRO A 627 5.17 16.68 22.96
C PRO A 627 4.80 18.07 23.48
N ASN A 628 4.71 19.07 22.60
CA ASN A 628 4.35 20.45 22.93
C ASN A 628 2.84 20.74 22.92
N LYS A 629 1.99 19.72 22.72
CA LYS A 629 0.53 19.85 22.65
C LYS A 629 0.06 20.86 21.60
N LYS A 630 0.83 21.05 20.53
CA LYS A 630 0.48 21.86 19.35
C LYS A 630 0.75 21.10 18.05
N ALA A 631 0.05 21.45 16.98
CA ALA A 631 0.44 21.04 15.64
C ALA A 631 1.73 21.78 15.23
N ASN A 632 2.65 21.10 14.56
CA ASN A 632 3.97 21.63 14.24
C ASN A 632 4.12 21.85 12.75
N PHE A 633 4.46 23.08 12.37
CA PHE A 633 5.05 23.35 11.07
C PHE A 633 6.45 22.72 11.02
N LYS A 634 6.75 22.03 9.93
CA LYS A 634 8.01 21.32 9.73
C LYS A 634 8.68 21.77 8.44
N LEU A 635 9.94 22.16 8.50
CA LEU A 635 10.66 22.63 7.33
C LEU A 635 11.23 21.43 6.54
N PRO A 636 11.16 21.46 5.20
CA PRO A 636 11.93 20.52 4.40
C PRO A 636 13.42 20.88 4.51
N THR A 637 14.28 19.88 4.37
CA THR A 637 15.73 20.05 4.42
C THR A 637 16.30 20.52 3.09
N THR A 638 15.61 20.19 1.98
CA THR A 638 16.02 20.53 0.62
C THR A 638 14.82 20.51 -0.34
N LEU A 639 14.95 21.15 -1.49
CA LEU A 639 14.06 20.99 -2.64
C LEU A 639 14.54 19.91 -3.63
N GLU A 640 15.72 19.36 -3.40
CA GLU A 640 16.36 18.35 -4.24
C GLU A 640 15.79 16.96 -3.97
N THR A 641 15.52 16.20 -5.04
CA THR A 641 15.03 14.81 -4.91
C THR A 641 16.14 13.87 -4.45
N ASP A 642 17.33 14.02 -5.05
CA ASP A 642 18.52 13.20 -4.85
C ASP A 642 19.77 14.10 -4.84
N PRO A 643 20.04 14.81 -3.72
CA PRO A 643 21.09 15.84 -3.67
C PRO A 643 22.53 15.30 -3.81
N ASP A 644 22.72 13.99 -3.68
CA ASP A 644 24.01 13.28 -3.69
C ASP A 644 24.20 12.40 -4.95
N ILE A 645 23.32 12.50 -5.95
CA ILE A 645 23.42 11.77 -7.22
C ILE A 645 23.43 12.77 -8.38
N ASP A 646 24.40 12.68 -9.29
CA ASP A 646 24.45 13.54 -10.48
C ASP A 646 23.46 13.06 -11.56
N VAL A 647 22.26 13.62 -11.54
CA VAL A 647 21.21 13.32 -12.53
C VAL A 647 21.25 14.21 -13.78
N SER A 648 22.35 14.94 -14.02
CA SER A 648 22.46 15.87 -15.15
C SER A 648 22.82 15.21 -16.49
N GLY A 649 23.22 13.94 -16.46
CA GLY A 649 23.59 13.15 -17.64
C GLY A 649 22.50 13.13 -18.71
N ARG A 650 22.91 13.18 -19.99
CA ARG A 650 21.99 13.21 -21.14
C ARG A 650 21.09 11.99 -21.21
N ASP A 651 21.59 10.84 -20.79
CA ASP A 651 20.99 9.51 -20.80
C ASP A 651 20.40 9.09 -19.45
N VAL A 652 20.42 9.99 -18.45
CA VAL A 652 19.88 9.76 -17.12
C VAL A 652 18.44 10.25 -17.04
N LEU A 653 17.58 9.43 -16.45
CA LEU A 653 16.16 9.72 -16.20
C LEU A 653 15.80 9.37 -14.76
N THR A 654 14.75 10.01 -14.26
CA THR A 654 14.13 9.63 -12.99
C THR A 654 12.99 8.65 -13.26
N LEU A 655 13.16 7.40 -12.82
CA LEU A 655 12.19 6.33 -12.96
C LEU A 655 11.12 6.36 -11.87
N ILE A 656 9.87 6.23 -12.30
CA ILE A 656 8.68 6.07 -11.47
C ILE A 656 8.11 4.67 -11.69
N THR A 657 8.11 3.82 -10.67
CA THR A 657 7.41 2.54 -10.77
C THR A 657 5.91 2.71 -10.54
N VAL A 658 5.06 2.08 -11.35
CA VAL A 658 3.60 2.22 -11.28
C VAL A 658 2.88 0.88 -11.30
N ARG A 659 1.63 0.87 -10.84
CA ARG A 659 0.74 -0.30 -10.96
C ARG A 659 -0.08 -0.25 -12.24
N SER A 660 -0.30 -1.40 -12.86
CA SER A 660 -1.28 -1.54 -13.95
C SER A 660 -2.72 -1.70 -13.46
N ASN A 661 -3.70 -1.53 -14.36
CA ASN A 661 -5.12 -1.80 -14.03
C ASN A 661 -5.43 -3.29 -13.81
N ASP A 662 -4.70 -4.22 -14.42
CA ASP A 662 -4.87 -5.68 -14.26
C ASP A 662 -3.92 -6.23 -13.18
N GLN A 663 -3.76 -5.50 -12.08
CA GLN A 663 -2.82 -5.85 -11.02
C GLN A 663 -3.28 -5.34 -9.66
N PHE A 664 -2.93 -6.09 -8.61
CA PHE A 664 -2.96 -5.61 -7.24
C PHE A 664 -1.70 -6.02 -6.49
N ASN A 665 -0.93 -5.04 -6.02
CA ASN A 665 0.41 -5.27 -5.50
C ASN A 665 1.23 -6.12 -6.50
N THR A 666 1.96 -7.16 -6.07
CA THR A 666 2.69 -8.07 -6.96
C THR A 666 1.79 -9.07 -7.69
N THR A 667 0.50 -9.18 -7.34
CA THR A 667 -0.43 -10.08 -8.02
C THR A 667 -0.86 -9.51 -9.35
N VAL A 668 -0.47 -10.18 -10.43
CA VAL A 668 -0.83 -9.83 -11.80
C VAL A 668 -2.07 -10.63 -12.20
N TYR A 669 -3.18 -9.94 -12.44
CA TYR A 669 -4.42 -10.56 -12.93
C TYR A 669 -4.39 -10.77 -14.44
N GLY A 670 -3.49 -10.09 -15.15
CA GLY A 670 -3.24 -10.24 -16.59
C GLY A 670 -2.43 -9.09 -17.18
N TYR A 671 -2.20 -9.17 -18.49
CA TYR A 671 -1.32 -8.26 -19.22
C TYR A 671 -2.08 -7.13 -19.95
N ARG A 672 -3.16 -6.61 -19.35
CA ARG A 672 -3.99 -5.57 -19.99
C ARG A 672 -4.18 -4.36 -19.08
N ASP A 673 -3.32 -3.37 -19.22
CA ASP A 673 -3.56 -2.04 -18.67
C ASP A 673 -4.43 -1.22 -19.64
N ARG A 674 -5.74 -1.44 -19.58
CA ARG A 674 -6.67 -0.70 -20.43
C ARG A 674 -6.62 0.81 -20.20
N LEU A 675 -6.27 1.29 -19.00
CA LEU A 675 -6.30 2.72 -18.68
C LEU A 675 -5.11 3.46 -19.27
N ARG A 676 -3.99 2.75 -19.48
CA ARG A 676 -2.83 3.28 -20.22
C ARG A 676 -2.80 2.83 -21.68
N GLY A 677 -3.65 1.88 -22.06
CA GLY A 677 -3.75 1.38 -23.41
C GLY A 677 -2.65 0.39 -23.80
N ILE A 678 -2.12 -0.33 -22.81
CA ILE A 678 -1.04 -1.31 -22.99
C ILE A 678 -1.63 -2.71 -22.83
N LEU A 679 -1.49 -3.53 -23.88
CA LEU A 679 -2.05 -4.87 -23.97
C LEU A 679 -0.95 -5.85 -24.37
N GLY A 680 -0.95 -7.00 -23.71
CA GLY A 680 -0.06 -8.12 -24.03
C GLY A 680 1.36 -8.02 -23.49
N THR A 681 1.71 -6.97 -22.74
CA THR A 681 3.03 -6.85 -22.13
C THR A 681 3.00 -6.02 -20.84
N ARG A 682 3.98 -6.27 -19.97
CA ARG A 682 4.36 -5.39 -18.86
C ARG A 682 5.80 -4.86 -18.97
N MET A 683 6.55 -5.29 -19.98
CA MET A 683 7.92 -4.85 -20.25
C MET A 683 7.90 -3.59 -21.14
N VAL A 684 7.51 -2.46 -20.55
CA VAL A 684 7.42 -1.15 -21.23
C VAL A 684 8.16 -0.07 -20.45
N LEU A 685 8.70 0.89 -21.17
CA LEU A 685 9.26 2.12 -20.62
C LEU A 685 8.47 3.31 -21.18
N LEU A 686 7.62 3.90 -20.34
CA LEU A 686 6.85 5.09 -20.66
C LEU A 686 7.78 6.31 -20.65
N MET A 687 7.94 6.98 -21.78
CA MET A 687 8.89 8.08 -21.96
C MET A 687 8.27 9.30 -22.62
N ASN A 688 8.77 10.48 -22.29
CA ASN A 688 8.44 11.71 -22.97
C ASN A 688 8.99 11.74 -24.41
N ASP A 689 8.24 12.30 -25.36
CA ASP A 689 8.63 12.40 -26.77
C ASP A 689 9.91 13.22 -27.02
N GLU A 690 10.20 14.22 -26.18
CA GLU A 690 11.44 14.99 -26.22
C GLU A 690 12.63 14.17 -25.74
N ASP A 691 12.45 13.35 -24.69
CA ASP A 691 13.51 12.47 -24.18
C ASP A 691 13.87 11.38 -25.19
N ILE A 692 12.87 10.77 -25.82
CA ILE A 692 13.05 9.79 -26.89
C ILE A 692 13.92 10.39 -28.01
N ARG A 693 13.58 11.60 -28.47
CA ARG A 693 14.35 12.32 -29.51
C ARG A 693 15.74 12.73 -29.01
N ARG A 694 15.83 13.27 -27.80
CA ARG A 694 17.09 13.69 -27.15
C ARG A 694 18.08 12.54 -27.06
N MET A 695 17.60 11.32 -26.85
CA MET A 695 18.43 10.11 -26.73
C MET A 695 18.59 9.33 -28.04
N GLY A 696 18.00 9.79 -29.16
CA GLY A 696 18.09 9.10 -30.44
C GLY A 696 17.34 7.76 -30.50
N LEU A 697 16.36 7.56 -29.61
CA LEU A 697 15.56 6.33 -29.54
C LEU A 697 14.36 6.38 -30.47
N SER A 698 13.77 5.22 -30.76
CA SER A 698 12.53 5.08 -31.52
C SER A 698 11.42 4.44 -30.70
N ALA A 699 10.16 4.82 -30.95
CA ALA A 699 9.01 4.16 -30.36
C ALA A 699 9.01 2.67 -30.76
N GLY A 700 8.85 1.78 -29.78
CA GLY A 700 8.89 0.33 -29.98
C GLY A 700 10.29 -0.29 -29.90
N GLN A 701 11.36 0.50 -29.87
CA GLN A 701 12.73 0.01 -29.64
C GLN A 701 12.79 -0.69 -28.27
N GLU A 702 13.47 -1.84 -28.23
CA GLU A 702 13.78 -2.52 -26.97
C GLU A 702 15.10 -1.98 -26.43
N VAL A 703 15.11 -1.64 -25.14
CA VAL A 703 16.26 -1.10 -24.42
C VAL A 703 16.42 -1.82 -23.09
N ALA A 704 17.57 -1.62 -22.45
CA ALA A 704 17.79 -1.93 -21.05
C ALA A 704 17.79 -0.65 -20.21
N LEU A 705 17.45 -0.81 -18.93
CA LEU A 705 17.70 0.20 -17.91
C LEU A 705 18.76 -0.31 -16.94
N GLU A 706 19.65 0.57 -16.54
CA GLU A 706 20.60 0.36 -15.45
C GLU A 706 20.33 1.36 -14.33
N ALA A 707 20.48 0.94 -13.07
CA ALA A 707 20.40 1.88 -11.96
C ALA A 707 21.59 2.83 -11.99
N HIS A 708 21.32 4.14 -11.87
CA HIS A 708 22.37 5.16 -11.81
C HIS A 708 22.65 5.49 -10.34
N ALA A 709 23.41 4.61 -9.68
CA ALA A 709 23.56 4.61 -8.22
C ALA A 709 25.03 4.64 -7.73
N ASP A 710 26.03 4.60 -8.62
CA ASP A 710 27.48 4.70 -8.34
C ASP A 710 27.99 3.97 -7.07
N ASP A 711 27.37 2.84 -6.72
CA ASP A 711 27.62 2.08 -5.47
C ASP A 711 28.32 0.73 -5.71
N GLY A 712 28.75 0.47 -6.95
CA GLY A 712 29.45 -0.76 -7.34
C GLY A 712 28.56 -2.00 -7.47
N VAL A 713 27.23 -1.86 -7.36
CA VAL A 713 26.28 -2.97 -7.55
C VAL A 713 25.61 -2.84 -8.91
N GLU A 714 25.81 -3.84 -9.76
CA GLU A 714 25.17 -3.90 -11.08
C GLU A 714 23.67 -4.22 -10.92
N ARG A 715 22.83 -3.31 -11.42
CA ARG A 715 21.37 -3.47 -11.45
C ARG A 715 20.89 -3.16 -12.84
N ARG A 716 20.36 -4.16 -13.53
CA ARG A 716 19.95 -4.05 -14.93
C ARG A 716 18.65 -4.80 -15.20
N VAL A 717 17.79 -4.19 -16.00
CA VAL A 717 16.55 -4.82 -16.51
C VAL A 717 16.49 -4.63 -18.03
N GLU A 718 16.35 -5.73 -18.75
CA GLU A 718 16.37 -5.76 -20.22
C GLU A 718 14.98 -5.96 -20.84
N GLY A 719 14.88 -5.79 -22.16
CA GLY A 719 13.66 -6.08 -22.93
C GLY A 719 12.54 -5.05 -22.74
N LEU A 720 12.87 -3.83 -22.32
CA LEU A 720 11.89 -2.77 -22.09
C LEU A 720 11.57 -2.06 -23.39
N ARG A 721 10.29 -2.04 -23.76
CA ARG A 721 9.84 -1.37 -24.98
C ARG A 721 9.62 0.13 -24.77
N VAL A 722 10.39 0.97 -25.47
CA VAL A 722 10.22 2.43 -25.49
C VAL A 722 8.81 2.77 -25.96
N THR A 723 8.04 3.42 -25.08
CA THR A 723 6.63 3.72 -25.29
C THR A 723 6.39 5.20 -25.06
N PRO A 724 6.12 6.00 -26.12
CA PRO A 724 5.77 7.40 -25.97
C PRO A 724 4.58 7.61 -25.02
N TYR A 725 4.75 8.51 -24.06
CA TYR A 725 3.74 8.79 -23.04
C TYR A 725 3.82 10.25 -22.55
N SER A 726 2.67 10.78 -22.14
CA SER A 726 2.59 12.10 -21.52
C SER A 726 3.08 12.02 -20.08
N ILE A 727 4.36 12.31 -19.90
CA ILE A 727 5.10 12.39 -18.62
C ILE A 727 6.08 13.58 -18.72
N PRO A 728 6.43 14.27 -17.62
CA PRO A 728 7.38 15.38 -17.70
C PRO A 728 8.76 14.94 -18.20
N SER A 729 9.39 15.79 -19.01
CA SER A 729 10.75 15.58 -19.53
C SER A 729 11.75 15.30 -18.40
N GLY A 730 12.70 14.39 -18.64
CA GLY A 730 13.64 13.87 -17.65
C GLY A 730 13.08 12.78 -16.74
N ASN A 731 11.82 12.35 -16.92
CA ASN A 731 11.20 11.28 -16.15
C ASN A 731 10.78 10.13 -17.08
N CYS A 732 10.79 8.91 -16.54
CA CYS A 732 10.21 7.74 -17.20
C CYS A 732 9.37 6.94 -16.20
N ALA A 733 8.54 6.04 -16.70
CA ALA A 733 7.76 5.15 -15.84
C ALA A 733 7.68 3.73 -16.39
N GLY A 734 7.56 2.75 -15.51
CA GLY A 734 7.30 1.37 -15.88
C GLY A 734 6.65 0.60 -14.74
N TYR A 735 6.30 -0.66 -14.99
CA TYR A 735 5.52 -1.40 -14.01
C TYR A 735 6.40 -1.98 -12.89
N TYR A 736 5.88 -1.95 -11.67
CA TYR A 736 6.35 -2.86 -10.61
C TYR A 736 5.54 -4.17 -10.69
N PRO A 737 6.09 -5.33 -10.30
CA PRO A 737 7.43 -5.51 -9.72
C PRO A 737 8.57 -5.61 -10.75
N GLU A 738 8.31 -5.50 -12.05
CA GLU A 738 9.31 -5.70 -13.11
C GLU A 738 10.55 -4.83 -12.94
N LEU A 739 10.38 -3.60 -12.45
CA LEU A 739 11.47 -2.64 -12.26
C LEU A 739 11.99 -2.54 -10.80
N ASN A 740 11.49 -3.36 -9.88
CA ASN A 740 12.03 -3.42 -8.52
C ASN A 740 13.54 -3.76 -8.45
N PRO A 741 14.11 -4.60 -9.35
CA PRO A 741 15.54 -4.87 -9.36
C PRO A 741 16.44 -3.64 -9.57
N LEU A 742 15.90 -2.54 -10.10
CA LEU A 742 16.65 -1.30 -10.33
C LEU A 742 16.76 -0.42 -9.09
N ILE A 743 16.05 -0.74 -8.01
CA ILE A 743 15.96 0.11 -6.82
C ILE A 743 17.08 -0.28 -5.85
N PRO A 744 18.08 0.59 -5.59
CA PRO A 744 19.10 0.32 -4.59
C PRO A 744 18.49 0.28 -3.18
N LEU A 745 19.00 -0.60 -2.33
CA LEU A 745 18.46 -0.76 -0.98
C LEU A 745 18.62 0.52 -0.11
N TRP A 746 19.74 1.22 -0.29
CA TRP A 746 20.04 2.48 0.41
C TRP A 746 19.22 3.68 -0.12
N HIS A 747 18.61 3.55 -1.30
CA HIS A 747 17.77 4.59 -1.92
C HIS A 747 16.37 4.57 -1.28
N ARG A 748 16.28 5.14 -0.08
CA ARG A 748 15.10 5.09 0.80
C ARG A 748 14.90 6.39 1.57
N ALA A 749 13.71 6.55 2.15
CA ALA A 749 13.39 7.65 3.05
C ALA A 749 14.28 7.62 4.29
N HIS A 750 14.96 8.73 4.60
CA HIS A 750 15.98 8.78 5.66
C HIS A 750 15.48 8.38 7.05
N LYS A 751 14.27 8.82 7.43
CA LYS A 751 13.69 8.51 8.76
C LYS A 751 12.81 7.27 8.77
N ALA A 752 12.10 7.03 7.66
CA ALA A 752 11.03 6.02 7.60
C ALA A 752 11.47 4.72 6.91
N HIS A 753 12.65 4.71 6.30
CA HIS A 753 13.20 3.59 5.53
C HIS A 753 12.26 3.08 4.42
N VAL A 754 11.33 3.90 3.92
CA VAL A 754 10.50 3.56 2.76
C VAL A 754 11.36 3.61 1.49
N PRO A 755 11.41 2.55 0.66
CA PRO A 755 12.14 2.61 -0.60
C PRO A 755 11.64 3.74 -1.52
N ALA A 756 12.56 4.47 -2.14
CA ALA A 756 12.26 5.63 -2.96
C ALA A 756 11.89 5.25 -4.42
N ALA A 757 10.95 4.31 -4.54
CA ALA A 757 10.52 3.67 -5.79
C ALA A 757 9.82 4.60 -6.80
N LYS A 758 9.64 5.89 -6.47
CA LYS A 758 9.00 6.90 -7.32
C LYS A 758 9.97 7.95 -7.83
N SER A 759 11.26 7.82 -7.53
CA SER A 759 12.30 8.73 -8.02
C SER A 759 13.65 8.05 -8.17
N VAL A 760 13.70 6.90 -8.82
CA VAL A 760 14.94 6.09 -8.93
C VAL A 760 15.77 6.63 -10.10
N PRO A 761 17.02 7.09 -9.90
CA PRO A 761 17.86 7.48 -11.02
C PRO A 761 18.26 6.25 -11.85
N VAL A 762 18.04 6.32 -13.17
CA VAL A 762 18.37 5.24 -14.11
C VAL A 762 19.04 5.78 -15.37
N ARG A 763 19.87 4.96 -15.99
CA ARG A 763 20.49 5.19 -17.29
C ARG A 763 19.85 4.29 -18.34
N ILE A 764 19.60 4.82 -19.53
CA ILE A 764 19.19 4.00 -20.68
C ILE A 764 20.42 3.39 -21.35
N VAL A 765 20.35 2.08 -21.61
CA VAL A 765 21.32 1.35 -22.43
C VAL A 765 20.58 0.80 -23.65
N ALA A 766 20.94 1.32 -24.83
CA ALA A 766 20.18 1.15 -26.08
C ALA A 766 20.84 0.20 -27.08
#